data_AF-A0A4S8KM95-F1
#
_entry.id   AF-A0A4S8KM95-F1
#
_cell.length_a   1.000
_cell.length_b   1.000
_cell.length_c   1.000
_cell.angle_alpha   90.00
_cell.angle_beta   90.00
_cell.angle_gamma   90.00
#
_symmetry.space_group_name_H-M   'P 1'
#
loop_
_entity.id
_entity.type
_entity.pdbx_description
1 polymer ?
#
loop_
_entity_poly.entity_id
_entity_poly.type
_entity_poly.pdbx_seq_one_letter_code
_entity_poly.pdbx_strand_id
1 'polypeptide(L)'
;MSRLYSNYPKKSYTIREFIEKARECDEVGDGSFFDFVLSGALPSEKHQAVVDVTTNALSDSHPIDVLRDYDSAIGVSLDILTTSPLTVYPSAIPFKTLTSSVHIEVELPGTGQMLDLSRFPNYQIGSWGDRHMLNIAFPGPLLYEDPEHPCKGSQLSEYHQAQFYNYGLRPTVAQHLPAYVSDWPAAYSSEKFRATKKNGARCVGTKLLPDWVVKKLASGLRENLQANNVVWAEDFFFIHTIRGVKHAWHHSVSEFAADATLTRFFEDAKLDVRRGDWFVDVGIEFSSVARRCLQWSARAHASVVQDVLQISMAAAIRITKLGSSKYSRDLASHLTHVAGCRIVPGDNADGTWEALYMQMYTTDKAATFSPEGRFHGKTLAMIEAMGIVQPCVWMNGIQGVYDVAAEDTFSNARIEIRIPLCFATSALLRFDLDVMRSALLSFSREEWWGLRSLRALAIKEILASQATGPPRLRVDRDALLLTAACVWLVNSLHSRPDDGPASRSLMRAALPVTDADFEDINNYTLLFKPSQTPDVEDEADDDDDDDDEEDHVKVPYAPYGMIFLRRLKLDVDVPRMRADGPFMNSKAVKYFFSQSLPEIRLKYGSTAIVPREVIDRTRTVTNKVHRTMMYHPDPSDPPELLFDLAARGHQLPPPAVDDGSDREQDSDDDDFRDTEGNIDVRMTNLWHQFILDITNKSPNQSGATSPSYLKLSRSERTEATDAIYRNNKLSDIFRACTYKIGTRQEWERAFNSLFPPRGKKFAPGTQNYPQCIYWRLWNDWTATADEETVDAMRKALKKKVSELSWIPNAYADRLWNTSTPKNPYSFTRLPPGTTGAAPQILCRRAPQWEEEEEEES
;
A
#
# COMPACT_ATOMS: atom_id res chain seq x y z
N MET A 1 -1.25 2.50 29.01
CA MET A 1 -1.90 1.34 28.33
C MET A 1 -3.37 1.10 28.70
N SER A 2 -3.81 1.22 29.95
CA SER A 2 -5.21 0.89 30.37
C SER A 2 -6.32 1.72 29.71
N ARG A 3 -5.99 2.89 29.12
CA ARG A 3 -6.93 3.74 28.36
C ARG A 3 -7.12 3.31 26.89
N LEU A 4 -6.13 2.62 26.31
CA LEU A 4 -6.09 2.23 24.88
C LEU A 4 -6.90 0.96 24.60
N TYR A 5 -6.99 0.08 25.59
CA TYR A 5 -7.66 -1.21 25.48
C TYR A 5 -8.93 -1.24 26.35
N SER A 6 -9.89 -2.05 25.93
CA SER A 6 -11.11 -2.28 26.70
C SER A 6 -10.80 -3.17 27.90
N ASN A 7 -11.11 -2.68 29.10
CA ASN A 7 -11.07 -3.45 30.34
C ASN A 7 -12.47 -3.89 30.79
N TYR A 8 -13.44 -3.83 29.88
CA TYR A 8 -14.80 -4.24 30.19
C TYR A 8 -14.91 -5.75 30.41
N PRO A 9 -15.83 -6.21 31.28
CA PRO A 9 -16.20 -7.62 31.38
C PRO A 9 -16.46 -8.25 30.00
N LYS A 10 -15.97 -9.47 29.82
CA LYS A 10 -16.16 -10.22 28.57
C LYS A 10 -17.57 -10.80 28.49
N LYS A 11 -18.22 -10.68 27.34
CA LYS A 11 -19.51 -11.33 27.04
C LYS A 11 -19.36 -12.15 25.76
N SER A 12 -19.70 -13.44 25.84
CA SER A 12 -19.62 -14.34 24.68
C SER A 12 -20.81 -14.14 23.75
N TYR A 13 -20.55 -14.19 22.45
CA TYR A 13 -21.53 -14.11 21.38
C TYR A 13 -21.28 -15.23 20.37
N THR A 14 -22.32 -15.95 19.98
CA THR A 14 -22.32 -16.67 18.70
C THR A 14 -22.28 -15.66 17.55
N ILE A 15 -21.95 -16.12 16.33
CA ILE A 15 -21.97 -15.24 15.14
C ILE A 15 -23.35 -14.61 14.91
N ARG A 16 -24.42 -15.37 15.14
CA ARG A 16 -25.79 -14.88 14.99
C ARG A 16 -26.10 -13.78 15.99
N GLU A 17 -25.85 -14.02 17.28
CA GLU A 17 -26.08 -13.03 18.33
C GLU A 17 -25.22 -11.78 18.11
N PHE A 18 -23.99 -11.93 17.60
CA PHE A 18 -23.14 -10.80 17.24
C PHE A 18 -23.74 -9.97 16.10
N ILE A 19 -24.27 -10.60 15.05
CA ILE A 19 -24.92 -9.94 13.92
C ILE A 19 -26.21 -9.23 14.37
N GLU A 20 -27.04 -9.90 15.17
CA GLU A 20 -28.26 -9.33 15.74
C GLU A 20 -27.93 -8.11 16.60
N LYS A 21 -26.94 -8.24 17.49
CA LYS A 21 -26.52 -7.12 18.35
C LYS A 21 -25.94 -5.96 17.55
N ALA A 22 -25.16 -6.24 16.51
CA ALA A 22 -24.64 -5.20 15.63
C ALA A 22 -25.78 -4.43 14.92
N ARG A 23 -26.82 -5.13 14.45
CA ARG A 23 -28.00 -4.47 13.85
C ARG A 23 -28.76 -3.63 14.87
N GLU A 24 -28.96 -4.13 16.09
CA GLU A 24 -29.56 -3.33 17.17
C GLU A 24 -28.77 -2.04 17.42
N CYS A 25 -27.43 -2.10 17.43
CA CYS A 25 -26.59 -0.91 17.62
C CYS A 25 -26.66 0.06 16.43
N ASP A 26 -26.80 -0.46 15.21
CA ASP A 26 -26.96 0.36 13.99
C ASP A 26 -28.29 1.14 14.02
N GLU A 27 -29.38 0.50 14.48
CA GLU A 27 -30.70 1.13 14.62
C GLU A 27 -30.72 2.29 15.64
N VAL A 28 -29.86 2.26 16.66
CA VAL A 28 -29.75 3.34 17.66
C VAL A 28 -29.10 4.60 17.06
N GLY A 29 -28.12 4.43 16.17
CA GLY A 29 -27.45 5.54 15.47
C GLY A 29 -26.56 6.43 16.35
N ASP A 30 -26.08 5.95 17.50
CA ASP A 30 -25.24 6.70 18.47
C ASP A 30 -23.74 6.40 18.38
N GLY A 31 -23.31 5.70 17.31
CA GLY A 31 -21.92 5.27 17.12
C GLY A 31 -21.55 3.96 17.83
N SER A 32 -22.43 3.41 18.69
CA SER A 32 -22.21 2.12 19.36
C SER A 32 -22.00 0.97 18.37
N PHE A 33 -22.59 1.06 17.17
CA PHE A 33 -22.38 0.12 16.08
C PHE A 33 -20.89 -0.01 15.70
N PHE A 34 -20.18 1.11 15.55
CA PHE A 34 -18.78 1.11 15.12
C PHE A 34 -17.87 0.57 16.24
N ASP A 35 -18.12 1.00 17.48
CA ASP A 35 -17.39 0.50 18.65
C ASP A 35 -17.56 -1.01 18.78
N PHE A 36 -18.79 -1.52 18.67
CA PHE A 36 -19.09 -2.95 18.80
C PHE A 36 -18.51 -3.76 17.63
N VAL A 37 -18.73 -3.33 16.39
CA VAL A 37 -18.32 -4.12 15.21
C VAL A 37 -16.81 -4.10 15.01
N LEU A 38 -16.14 -2.97 15.24
CA LEU A 38 -14.71 -2.82 14.92
C LEU A 38 -13.80 -3.00 16.13
N SER A 39 -14.22 -2.64 17.34
CA SER A 39 -13.41 -2.81 18.56
C SER A 39 -13.96 -3.88 19.51
N GLY A 40 -15.19 -4.35 19.30
CA GLY A 40 -15.86 -5.32 20.18
C GLY A 40 -16.33 -4.70 21.50
N ALA A 41 -16.03 -3.43 21.76
CA ALA A 41 -16.44 -2.76 22.97
C ALA A 41 -17.88 -2.23 22.82
N LEU A 42 -18.70 -2.40 23.85
CA LEU A 42 -20.00 -1.73 23.94
C LEU A 42 -20.03 -0.90 25.24
N PRO A 43 -19.60 0.37 25.20
CA PRO A 43 -19.47 1.21 26.40
C PRO A 43 -20.80 1.42 27.15
N SER A 44 -21.91 1.54 26.41
CA SER A 44 -23.27 1.72 26.97
C SER A 44 -23.69 0.55 27.87
N GLU A 45 -23.30 -0.69 27.52
CA GLU A 45 -23.57 -1.90 28.29
C GLU A 45 -22.36 -2.39 29.11
N LYS A 46 -21.22 -1.69 29.04
CA LYS A 46 -19.98 -2.00 29.75
C LYS A 46 -19.50 -3.43 29.56
N HIS A 47 -19.42 -3.92 28.32
CA HIS A 47 -18.82 -5.22 28.04
C HIS A 47 -17.94 -5.23 26.77
N GLN A 48 -17.07 -6.23 26.68
CA GLN A 48 -16.26 -6.57 25.51
C GLN A 48 -16.81 -7.86 24.88
N ALA A 49 -17.14 -7.81 23.60
CA ALA A 49 -17.59 -8.98 22.84
C ALA A 49 -16.46 -9.99 22.66
N VAL A 50 -16.77 -11.26 22.89
CA VAL A 50 -15.96 -12.42 22.54
C VAL A 50 -16.76 -13.25 21.56
N VAL A 51 -16.26 -13.41 20.34
CA VAL A 51 -16.96 -14.17 19.30
C VAL A 51 -16.56 -15.65 19.39
N ASP A 52 -17.51 -16.49 19.76
CA ASP A 52 -17.33 -17.93 19.87
C ASP A 52 -17.94 -18.63 18.65
N VAL A 53 -17.09 -19.32 17.90
CA VAL A 53 -17.48 -20.10 16.71
C VAL A 53 -17.53 -21.60 17.00
N THR A 54 -17.21 -22.04 18.22
CA THR A 54 -17.22 -23.47 18.56
C THR A 54 -18.63 -24.06 18.53
N THR A 55 -19.65 -23.23 18.76
CA THR A 55 -21.07 -23.58 18.58
C THR A 55 -21.44 -23.88 17.13
N ASN A 56 -20.61 -23.47 16.16
CA ASN A 56 -20.79 -23.76 14.74
C ASN A 56 -20.10 -25.06 14.31
N ALA A 57 -19.55 -25.86 15.22
CA ALA A 57 -19.02 -27.18 14.90
C ALA A 57 -20.06 -28.01 14.13
N LEU A 58 -19.61 -28.66 13.05
CA LEU A 58 -20.48 -29.49 12.22
C LEU A 58 -20.98 -30.69 13.03
N SER A 59 -22.30 -30.86 13.15
CA SER A 59 -22.86 -32.01 13.87
C SER A 59 -22.56 -33.33 13.14
N ASP A 60 -22.41 -34.41 13.90
CA ASP A 60 -22.17 -35.77 13.36
C ASP A 60 -23.26 -36.21 12.37
N SER A 61 -24.51 -35.79 12.60
CA SER A 61 -25.65 -36.08 11.73
C SER A 61 -25.76 -35.20 10.48
N HIS A 62 -24.92 -34.16 10.33
CA HIS A 62 -25.07 -33.20 9.22
C HIS A 62 -24.73 -33.87 7.87
N PRO A 63 -25.59 -33.86 6.85
CA PRO A 63 -25.28 -34.50 5.57
C PRO A 63 -24.20 -33.71 4.80
N ILE A 64 -23.11 -34.39 4.44
CA ILE A 64 -22.02 -33.86 3.61
C ILE A 64 -21.83 -34.72 2.36
N ASP A 65 -21.64 -34.07 1.22
CA ASP A 65 -21.23 -34.70 -0.03
C ASP A 65 -19.74 -34.47 -0.25
N VAL A 66 -19.05 -35.50 -0.74
CA VAL A 66 -17.60 -35.48 -0.98
C VAL A 66 -17.29 -35.77 -2.44
N LEU A 67 -16.51 -34.90 -3.06
CA LEU A 67 -16.05 -35.02 -4.45
C LEU A 67 -14.54 -34.93 -4.53
N ARG A 68 -13.94 -35.71 -5.42
CA ARG A 68 -12.50 -35.71 -5.70
C ARG A 68 -12.26 -35.19 -7.11
N ASP A 69 -11.14 -34.52 -7.35
CA ASP A 69 -10.78 -34.00 -8.68
C ASP A 69 -9.26 -33.86 -8.88
N TYR A 70 -8.88 -33.63 -10.14
CA TYR A 70 -7.54 -33.23 -10.55
C TYR A 70 -7.56 -31.77 -11.01
N ASP A 71 -6.87 -30.87 -10.30
CA ASP A 71 -6.95 -29.41 -10.56
C ASP A 71 -5.86 -28.94 -11.52
N SER A 72 -4.63 -29.41 -11.31
CA SER A 72 -3.48 -29.09 -12.17
C SER A 72 -2.46 -30.23 -12.23
N ALA A 73 -1.61 -30.17 -13.25
CA ALA A 73 -0.43 -31.03 -13.34
C ALA A 73 0.78 -30.25 -13.86
N ILE A 74 1.95 -30.57 -13.33
CA ILE A 74 3.23 -29.97 -13.70
C ILE A 74 4.21 -31.08 -14.05
N GLY A 75 4.79 -31.02 -15.24
CA GLY A 75 5.74 -32.01 -15.74
C GLY A 75 7.09 -31.39 -16.06
N VAL A 76 8.18 -32.00 -15.60
CA VAL A 76 9.56 -31.60 -15.90
C VAL A 76 10.17 -32.61 -16.87
N SER A 77 10.76 -32.14 -17.96
CA SER A 77 11.33 -33.03 -18.99
C SER A 77 12.41 -32.33 -19.82
N LEU A 78 13.37 -33.09 -20.31
CA LEU A 78 14.34 -32.61 -21.30
C LEU A 78 13.71 -32.39 -22.69
N ASP A 79 12.55 -32.99 -22.95
CA ASP A 79 11.84 -32.89 -24.22
C ASP A 79 10.46 -32.26 -24.07
N ILE A 80 9.91 -31.76 -25.18
CA ILE A 80 8.54 -31.27 -25.25
C ILE A 80 7.60 -32.47 -25.42
N LEU A 81 6.71 -32.67 -24.47
CA LEU A 81 5.89 -33.89 -24.34
C LEU A 81 4.49 -33.78 -24.93
N THR A 82 4.11 -32.59 -25.42
CA THR A 82 2.82 -32.43 -26.11
C THR A 82 2.87 -32.98 -27.53
N THR A 83 1.79 -33.65 -27.92
CA THR A 83 1.58 -34.14 -29.29
C THR A 83 0.74 -33.16 -30.13
N SER A 84 0.39 -32.00 -29.57
CA SER A 84 -0.37 -30.95 -30.26
C SER A 84 0.54 -29.95 -30.97
N PRO A 85 -0.02 -29.18 -31.93
CA PRO A 85 0.61 -27.94 -32.38
C PRO A 85 0.92 -27.01 -31.20
N LEU A 86 2.08 -26.34 -31.27
CA LEU A 86 2.58 -25.45 -30.22
C LEU A 86 2.55 -24.01 -30.70
N THR A 87 1.92 -23.14 -29.91
CA THR A 87 2.03 -21.69 -30.10
C THR A 87 3.30 -21.21 -29.40
N VAL A 88 4.26 -20.68 -30.15
CA VAL A 88 5.57 -20.24 -29.66
C VAL A 88 5.68 -18.72 -29.63
N TYR A 89 6.33 -18.20 -28.60
CA TYR A 89 6.70 -16.80 -28.46
C TYR A 89 8.15 -16.60 -28.94
N PRO A 90 8.39 -15.84 -30.02
CA PRO A 90 9.74 -15.51 -30.49
C PRO A 90 10.55 -14.66 -29.51
N SER A 91 9.89 -13.92 -28.60
CA SER A 91 10.54 -13.16 -27.54
C SER A 91 9.87 -13.42 -26.18
N ALA A 92 10.66 -13.37 -25.11
CA ALA A 92 10.15 -13.61 -23.77
C ALA A 92 9.17 -12.51 -23.33
N ILE A 93 8.14 -12.93 -22.62
CA ILE A 93 7.14 -12.04 -22.02
C ILE A 93 7.39 -12.01 -20.50
N PRO A 94 7.92 -10.92 -19.92
CA PRO A 94 8.39 -10.92 -18.53
C PRO A 94 7.34 -11.30 -17.48
N PHE A 95 6.06 -10.94 -17.70
CA PHE A 95 4.97 -11.28 -16.77
C PHE A 95 4.49 -12.73 -16.88
N LYS A 96 5.02 -13.51 -17.83
CA LYS A 96 4.76 -14.96 -17.98
C LYS A 96 5.93 -15.82 -17.48
N THR A 97 6.96 -15.21 -16.88
CA THR A 97 8.03 -15.92 -16.19
C THR A 97 7.51 -16.56 -14.91
N LEU A 98 7.92 -17.81 -14.65
CA LEU A 98 7.65 -18.48 -13.38
C LEU A 98 8.54 -17.84 -12.31
N THR A 99 7.94 -17.02 -11.45
CA THR A 99 8.62 -16.24 -10.41
C THR A 99 8.25 -16.68 -8.99
N SER A 100 7.19 -17.48 -8.86
CA SER A 100 6.69 -17.99 -7.59
C SER A 100 6.93 -19.48 -7.50
N SER A 101 7.30 -19.95 -6.31
CA SER A 101 7.55 -21.36 -6.05
C SER A 101 6.35 -22.23 -6.41
N VAL A 102 6.64 -23.34 -7.06
CA VAL A 102 5.68 -24.43 -7.32
C VAL A 102 6.01 -25.67 -6.49
N HIS A 103 6.91 -25.56 -5.53
CA HIS A 103 7.29 -26.59 -4.57
C HIS A 103 7.87 -27.86 -5.24
N ILE A 104 8.31 -27.74 -6.48
CA ILE A 104 9.00 -28.80 -7.22
C ILE A 104 10.44 -28.35 -7.34
N GLU A 105 11.35 -29.18 -6.82
CA GLU A 105 12.77 -28.93 -6.86
C GLU A 105 13.43 -29.84 -7.90
N VAL A 106 14.39 -29.28 -8.63
CA VAL A 106 15.21 -30.00 -9.60
C VAL A 106 16.66 -29.74 -9.25
N GLU A 107 17.49 -30.76 -9.42
CA GLU A 107 18.93 -30.64 -9.18
C GLU A 107 19.54 -29.63 -10.16
N LEU A 108 20.32 -28.69 -9.62
CA LEU A 108 21.20 -27.85 -10.42
C LEU A 108 22.34 -28.75 -10.96
N PRO A 109 22.45 -28.93 -12.29
CA PRO A 109 23.29 -29.97 -12.88
C PRO A 109 24.72 -30.01 -12.35
N GLY A 110 25.14 -31.19 -11.88
CA GLY A 110 26.52 -31.45 -11.43
C GLY A 110 26.88 -30.87 -10.06
N THR A 111 25.92 -30.26 -9.34
CA THR A 111 26.18 -29.63 -8.04
C THR A 111 25.59 -30.40 -6.86
N GLY A 112 24.62 -31.29 -7.08
CA GLY A 112 23.81 -31.91 -6.02
C GLY A 112 22.86 -30.95 -5.30
N GLN A 113 22.81 -29.66 -5.69
CA GLN A 113 21.95 -28.66 -5.07
C GLN A 113 20.53 -28.73 -5.66
N MET A 114 19.52 -28.97 -4.82
CA MET A 114 18.12 -28.89 -5.23
C MET A 114 17.63 -27.44 -5.24
N LEU A 115 17.00 -27.02 -6.33
CA LEU A 115 16.43 -25.68 -6.48
C LEU A 115 14.98 -25.76 -6.96
N ASP A 116 14.10 -24.97 -6.35
CA ASP A 116 12.74 -24.81 -6.85
C ASP A 116 12.74 -24.28 -8.30
N LEU A 117 11.82 -24.79 -9.13
CA LEU A 117 11.68 -24.44 -10.55
C LEU A 117 11.63 -22.92 -10.81
N SER A 118 11.04 -22.14 -9.90
CA SER A 118 10.96 -20.69 -10.02
C SER A 118 12.29 -19.97 -9.79
N ARG A 119 13.31 -20.63 -9.25
CA ARG A 119 14.64 -20.05 -9.05
C ARG A 119 15.52 -20.12 -10.29
N PHE A 120 15.20 -21.00 -11.24
CA PHE A 120 15.90 -21.06 -12.52
C PHE A 120 15.50 -19.87 -13.41
N PRO A 121 16.46 -19.20 -14.07
CA PRO A 121 16.17 -18.29 -15.17
C PRO A 121 15.26 -18.96 -16.21
N ASN A 122 14.07 -18.43 -16.42
CA ASN A 122 13.07 -19.05 -17.27
C ASN A 122 12.17 -18.03 -17.97
N TYR A 123 11.45 -18.49 -18.99
CA TYR A 123 10.28 -17.80 -19.52
C TYR A 123 9.33 -18.78 -20.22
N GLN A 124 8.08 -18.35 -20.42
CA GLN A 124 7.10 -19.11 -21.20
C GLN A 124 7.49 -19.07 -22.68
N ILE A 125 8.03 -20.17 -23.21
CA ILE A 125 8.37 -20.31 -24.63
C ILE A 125 7.12 -20.53 -25.49
N GLY A 126 6.05 -21.10 -24.92
CA GLY A 126 4.82 -21.33 -25.67
C GLY A 126 3.63 -21.83 -24.86
N SER A 127 2.58 -22.19 -25.58
CA SER A 127 1.34 -22.79 -25.06
C SER A 127 0.74 -23.78 -26.07
N TRP A 128 0.04 -24.80 -25.59
CA TRP A 128 -0.74 -25.71 -26.42
C TRP A 128 -2.18 -25.76 -25.90
N GLY A 129 -3.13 -25.21 -26.68
CA GLY A 129 -4.47 -24.95 -26.16
C GLY A 129 -4.52 -23.79 -25.16
N ASP A 130 -5.71 -23.56 -24.60
CA ASP A 130 -6.00 -22.34 -23.84
C ASP A 130 -5.48 -22.37 -22.39
N ARG A 131 -5.28 -23.57 -21.85
CA ARG A 131 -5.02 -23.81 -20.42
C ARG A 131 -3.68 -24.49 -20.14
N HIS A 132 -2.84 -24.64 -21.17
CA HIS A 132 -1.56 -25.32 -21.03
C HIS A 132 -0.39 -24.44 -21.45
N MET A 133 0.64 -24.42 -20.62
CA MET A 133 1.79 -23.54 -20.74
C MET A 133 3.08 -24.35 -20.79
N LEU A 134 4.00 -23.92 -21.66
CA LEU A 134 5.33 -24.48 -21.77
C LEU A 134 6.35 -23.40 -21.38
N ASN A 135 7.05 -23.62 -20.29
CA ASN A 135 8.19 -22.82 -19.90
C ASN A 135 9.49 -23.56 -20.24
N ILE A 136 10.52 -22.79 -20.57
CA ILE A 136 11.89 -23.28 -20.71
C ILE A 136 12.73 -22.67 -19.60
N ALA A 137 13.50 -23.49 -18.90
CA ALA A 137 14.37 -23.11 -17.80
C ALA A 137 15.83 -23.36 -18.14
N PHE A 138 16.71 -22.46 -17.71
CA PHE A 138 18.13 -22.46 -18.06
C PHE A 138 18.98 -22.51 -16.78
N PRO A 139 19.65 -23.63 -16.49
CA PRO A 139 20.57 -23.74 -15.36
C PRO A 139 21.87 -22.95 -15.52
N GLY A 140 22.39 -22.82 -16.74
CA GLY A 140 23.73 -22.28 -16.95
C GLY A 140 24.00 -20.88 -16.40
N PRO A 141 23.08 -19.90 -16.44
CA PRO A 141 23.35 -18.59 -15.82
C PRO A 141 23.50 -18.63 -14.29
N LEU A 142 23.16 -19.74 -13.63
CA LEU A 142 23.43 -19.99 -12.21
C LEU A 142 24.77 -20.71 -11.99
N LEU A 143 25.27 -21.46 -12.98
CA LEU A 143 26.55 -22.18 -12.94
C LEU A 143 27.72 -21.30 -13.39
N TYR A 144 27.46 -20.43 -14.36
CA TYR A 144 28.41 -19.54 -14.99
C TYR A 144 27.91 -18.11 -14.75
N GLU A 145 28.20 -17.53 -13.58
CA GLU A 145 27.85 -16.13 -13.32
C GLU A 145 28.42 -15.26 -14.45
N ASP A 146 27.54 -14.51 -15.14
CA ASP A 146 27.91 -13.49 -16.12
C ASP A 146 27.67 -12.10 -15.49
N PRO A 147 28.73 -11.46 -14.95
CA PRO A 147 28.61 -10.15 -14.30
C PRO A 147 28.23 -9.03 -15.27
N GLU A 148 28.51 -9.19 -16.58
CA GLU A 148 28.19 -8.19 -17.59
C GLU A 148 26.70 -8.23 -17.96
N HIS A 149 26.09 -9.41 -17.91
CA HIS A 149 24.69 -9.62 -18.31
C HIS A 149 23.85 -10.39 -17.27
N PRO A 150 23.76 -9.91 -16.02
CA PRO A 150 23.12 -10.64 -14.94
C PRO A 150 21.62 -10.84 -15.18
N CYS A 151 21.12 -12.02 -14.79
CA CYS A 151 19.69 -12.28 -14.73
C CYS A 151 19.04 -11.46 -13.59
N LYS A 152 17.78 -11.05 -13.78
CA LYS A 152 17.02 -10.33 -12.75
C LYS A 152 16.12 -11.32 -12.00
N GLY A 153 16.67 -11.95 -10.97
CA GLY A 153 16.04 -13.10 -10.33
C GLY A 153 15.82 -14.21 -11.36
N SER A 154 14.59 -14.70 -11.47
CA SER A 154 14.19 -15.75 -12.43
C SER A 154 14.07 -15.26 -13.88
N GLN A 155 14.23 -13.96 -14.15
CA GLN A 155 14.12 -13.42 -15.51
C GLN A 155 15.47 -13.47 -16.22
N LEU A 156 15.49 -14.21 -17.33
CA LEU A 156 16.64 -14.30 -18.23
C LEU A 156 17.01 -12.91 -18.78
N SER A 157 18.30 -12.57 -18.83
CA SER A 157 18.76 -11.27 -19.34
C SER A 157 18.51 -11.12 -20.85
N GLU A 158 18.50 -9.88 -21.34
CA GLU A 158 18.24 -9.62 -22.77
C GLU A 158 19.33 -10.21 -23.68
N TYR A 159 20.58 -10.18 -23.23
CA TYR A 159 21.72 -10.78 -23.93
C TYR A 159 21.47 -12.28 -24.18
N HIS A 160 21.16 -13.02 -23.11
CA HIS A 160 20.87 -14.45 -23.18
C HIS A 160 19.64 -14.74 -24.06
N GLN A 161 18.56 -13.94 -23.94
CA GLN A 161 17.39 -14.10 -24.82
C GLN A 161 17.73 -13.91 -26.30
N ALA A 162 18.57 -12.93 -26.62
CA ALA A 162 18.99 -12.67 -28.00
C ALA A 162 19.83 -13.83 -28.56
N GLN A 163 20.76 -14.38 -27.76
CA GLN A 163 21.56 -15.53 -28.17
C GLN A 163 20.68 -16.76 -28.39
N PHE A 164 19.81 -17.10 -27.44
CA PHE A 164 18.90 -18.25 -27.56
C PHE A 164 18.02 -18.15 -28.82
N TYR A 165 17.47 -16.96 -29.10
CA TYR A 165 16.64 -16.77 -30.29
C TYR A 165 17.43 -16.88 -31.60
N ASN A 166 18.53 -16.11 -31.72
CA ASN A 166 19.28 -15.98 -32.96
C ASN A 166 20.04 -17.25 -33.33
N TYR A 167 20.56 -17.97 -32.33
CA TYR A 167 21.45 -19.12 -32.51
C TYR A 167 20.80 -20.48 -32.20
N GLY A 168 19.71 -20.51 -31.44
CA GLY A 168 18.97 -21.73 -31.13
C GLY A 168 17.63 -21.79 -31.86
N LEU A 169 16.66 -20.98 -31.42
CA LEU A 169 15.25 -21.11 -31.82
C LEU A 169 15.03 -20.86 -33.32
N ARG A 170 15.51 -19.73 -33.85
CA ARG A 170 15.29 -19.38 -35.26
C ARG A 170 16.00 -20.35 -36.22
N PRO A 171 17.27 -20.75 -36.01
CA PRO A 171 17.93 -21.79 -36.81
C PRO A 171 17.19 -23.13 -36.77
N THR A 172 16.69 -23.56 -35.60
CA THR A 172 15.89 -24.78 -35.47
C THR A 172 14.61 -24.72 -36.30
N VAL A 173 13.93 -23.56 -36.30
CA VAL A 173 12.77 -23.35 -37.18
C VAL A 173 13.17 -23.36 -38.65
N ALA A 174 14.30 -22.75 -39.04
CA ALA A 174 14.78 -22.76 -40.42
C ALA A 174 15.10 -24.18 -40.92
N GLN A 175 15.66 -25.02 -40.05
CA GLN A 175 16.01 -26.41 -40.34
C GLN A 175 14.78 -27.29 -40.60
N HIS A 176 13.69 -27.08 -39.86
CA HIS A 176 12.49 -27.92 -39.96
C HIS A 176 11.34 -27.30 -40.77
N LEU A 177 11.32 -25.98 -40.92
CA LEU A 177 10.31 -25.21 -41.64
C LEU A 177 10.97 -24.10 -42.51
N PRO A 178 11.82 -24.48 -43.48
CA PRO A 178 12.60 -23.49 -44.27
C PRO A 178 11.71 -22.50 -45.03
N ALA A 179 10.53 -22.92 -45.48
CA ALA A 179 9.58 -22.05 -46.18
C ALA A 179 8.87 -21.02 -45.26
N TYR A 180 8.78 -21.30 -43.95
CA TYR A 180 8.06 -20.45 -42.99
C TYR A 180 8.97 -19.53 -42.19
N VAL A 181 10.30 -19.69 -42.30
CA VAL A 181 11.27 -18.85 -41.58
C VAL A 181 11.16 -17.37 -41.95
N SER A 182 10.63 -17.05 -43.14
CA SER A 182 10.36 -15.67 -43.57
C SER A 182 9.34 -14.96 -42.69
N ASP A 183 8.43 -15.71 -42.08
CA ASP A 183 7.40 -15.16 -41.19
C ASP A 183 7.95 -14.91 -39.79
N TRP A 184 9.13 -15.45 -39.47
CA TRP A 184 9.79 -15.25 -38.18
C TRP A 184 10.69 -14.02 -38.20
N PRO A 185 10.77 -13.26 -37.09
CA PRO A 185 11.69 -12.13 -36.99
C PRO A 185 13.12 -12.52 -37.38
N ALA A 186 13.79 -11.70 -38.20
CA ALA A 186 15.14 -11.99 -38.68
C ALA A 186 16.16 -12.05 -37.52
N ALA A 187 15.96 -11.23 -36.49
CA ALA A 187 16.76 -11.19 -35.28
C ALA A 187 15.87 -10.84 -34.07
N TYR A 188 16.34 -11.17 -32.86
CA TYR A 188 15.65 -10.84 -31.62
C TYR A 188 15.39 -9.33 -31.46
N SER A 189 16.36 -8.49 -31.81
CA SER A 189 16.25 -7.03 -31.75
C SER A 189 15.11 -6.49 -32.63
N SER A 190 14.90 -7.09 -33.80
CA SER A 190 13.80 -6.75 -34.71
C SER A 190 12.43 -7.08 -34.09
N GLU A 191 12.31 -8.23 -33.42
CA GLU A 191 11.08 -8.58 -32.70
C GLU A 191 10.82 -7.64 -31.53
N LYS A 192 11.86 -7.31 -30.76
CA LYS A 192 11.74 -6.38 -29.63
C LYS A 192 11.27 -5.00 -30.09
N PHE A 193 11.81 -4.48 -31.19
CA PHE A 193 11.35 -3.22 -31.79
C PHE A 193 9.88 -3.33 -32.22
N ARG A 194 9.52 -4.38 -32.99
CA ARG A 194 8.15 -4.61 -33.47
C ARG A 194 7.15 -4.76 -32.33
N ALA A 195 7.52 -5.44 -31.26
CA ALA A 195 6.65 -5.70 -30.12
C ALA A 195 6.45 -4.45 -29.24
N THR A 196 7.32 -3.45 -29.30
CA THR A 196 7.23 -2.26 -28.43
C THR A 196 6.27 -1.22 -29.02
N LYS A 197 5.13 -0.97 -28.35
CA LYS A 197 4.17 0.08 -28.72
C LYS A 197 4.71 1.47 -28.37
N LYS A 198 4.10 2.52 -28.97
CA LYS A 198 4.45 3.93 -28.73
C LYS A 198 4.45 4.35 -27.25
N ASN A 199 3.62 3.73 -26.42
CA ASN A 199 3.52 3.99 -24.97
C ASN A 199 4.46 3.11 -24.12
N GLY A 200 5.37 2.36 -24.75
CA GLY A 200 6.28 1.42 -24.07
C GLY A 200 5.68 0.05 -23.75
N ALA A 201 4.37 -0.17 -23.95
CA ALA A 201 3.76 -1.48 -23.73
C ALA A 201 4.23 -2.51 -24.77
N ARG A 202 4.39 -3.78 -24.38
CA ARG A 202 4.83 -4.84 -25.29
C ARG A 202 3.64 -5.65 -25.86
N CYS A 203 3.69 -5.94 -27.16
CA CYS A 203 2.75 -6.76 -27.92
C CYS A 203 3.54 -7.82 -28.71
N VAL A 204 3.90 -8.89 -28.02
CA VAL A 204 4.69 -9.98 -28.61
C VAL A 204 3.80 -10.79 -29.55
N GLY A 205 4.32 -11.12 -30.73
CA GLY A 205 3.63 -11.94 -31.71
C GLY A 205 3.78 -13.42 -31.37
N THR A 206 2.85 -14.24 -31.83
CA THR A 206 2.91 -15.69 -31.68
C THR A 206 3.12 -16.37 -33.02
N LYS A 207 3.75 -17.54 -33.00
CA LYS A 207 3.94 -18.39 -34.17
C LYS A 207 3.45 -19.80 -33.89
N LEU A 208 2.74 -20.40 -34.83
CA LEU A 208 2.23 -21.74 -34.69
C LEU A 208 3.22 -22.74 -35.29
N LEU A 209 3.64 -23.73 -34.50
CA LEU A 209 4.42 -24.87 -34.96
C LEU A 209 3.52 -26.10 -35.08
N PRO A 210 3.55 -26.83 -36.21
CA PRO A 210 2.80 -28.07 -36.34
C PRO A 210 3.41 -29.17 -35.46
N ASP A 211 2.56 -30.12 -35.05
CA ASP A 211 2.88 -31.24 -34.15
C ASP A 211 4.14 -32.03 -34.53
N TRP A 212 4.37 -32.29 -35.82
CA TRP A 212 5.54 -33.03 -36.29
C TRP A 212 6.86 -32.26 -36.15
N VAL A 213 6.82 -30.92 -36.07
CA VAL A 213 7.98 -30.07 -35.77
C VAL A 213 8.21 -30.00 -34.27
N VAL A 214 7.14 -29.95 -33.46
CA VAL A 214 7.23 -29.90 -31.99
C VAL A 214 8.08 -31.06 -31.47
N LYS A 215 7.90 -32.27 -32.02
CA LYS A 215 8.69 -33.47 -31.68
C LYS A 215 10.20 -33.34 -31.93
N LYS A 216 10.62 -32.44 -32.82
CA LYS A 216 12.03 -32.22 -33.22
C LYS A 216 12.61 -30.94 -32.63
N LEU A 217 11.78 -30.10 -32.01
CA LEU A 217 12.17 -28.78 -31.55
C LEU A 217 13.23 -28.85 -30.44
N ALA A 218 13.06 -29.74 -29.46
CA ALA A 218 13.99 -29.88 -28.34
C ALA A 218 15.39 -30.34 -28.80
N SER A 219 15.48 -31.36 -29.66
CA SER A 219 16.76 -31.84 -30.20
C SER A 219 17.40 -30.80 -31.12
N GLY A 220 16.62 -30.17 -32.01
CA GLY A 220 17.13 -29.13 -32.90
C GLY A 220 17.64 -27.90 -32.14
N LEU A 221 16.99 -27.51 -31.03
CA LEU A 221 17.47 -26.44 -30.16
C LEU A 221 18.86 -26.77 -29.60
N ARG A 222 19.05 -27.98 -29.06
CA ARG A 222 20.34 -28.41 -28.52
C ARG A 222 21.43 -28.46 -29.58
N GLU A 223 21.14 -29.08 -30.73
CA GLU A 223 22.07 -29.17 -31.87
C GLU A 223 22.53 -27.78 -32.33
N ASN A 224 21.60 -26.83 -32.50
CA ASN A 224 21.93 -25.49 -32.98
C ASN A 224 22.64 -24.65 -31.92
N LEU A 225 22.24 -24.72 -30.64
CA LEU A 225 22.93 -24.00 -29.55
C LEU A 225 24.37 -24.51 -29.38
N GLN A 226 24.58 -25.83 -29.43
CA GLN A 226 25.91 -26.43 -29.37
C GLN A 226 26.76 -26.04 -30.58
N ALA A 227 26.22 -26.08 -31.80
CA ALA A 227 26.93 -25.69 -33.02
C ALA A 227 27.34 -24.21 -33.03
N ASN A 228 26.63 -23.36 -32.30
CA ASN A 228 26.93 -21.93 -32.15
C ASN A 228 27.64 -21.58 -30.82
N ASN A 229 28.12 -22.59 -30.07
CA ASN A 229 28.88 -22.43 -28.83
C ASN A 229 28.15 -21.61 -27.74
N VAL A 230 26.83 -21.80 -27.60
CA VAL A 230 26.00 -21.14 -26.57
C VAL A 230 25.97 -22.00 -25.30
N VAL A 231 27.13 -22.09 -24.64
CA VAL A 231 27.39 -23.05 -23.54
C VAL A 231 26.45 -22.89 -22.35
N TRP A 232 26.08 -21.66 -21.99
CA TRP A 232 25.17 -21.41 -20.85
C TRP A 232 23.77 -22.02 -21.03
N ALA A 233 23.39 -22.40 -22.24
CA ALA A 233 22.08 -22.97 -22.54
C ALA A 233 22.09 -24.49 -22.69
N GLU A 234 23.22 -25.20 -22.54
CA GLU A 234 23.33 -26.64 -22.86
C GLU A 234 22.35 -27.52 -22.08
N ASP A 235 22.18 -27.26 -20.78
CA ASP A 235 21.36 -28.07 -19.87
C ASP A 235 19.93 -27.55 -19.70
N PHE A 236 19.37 -26.86 -20.70
CA PHE A 236 17.98 -26.40 -20.58
C PHE A 236 17.00 -27.58 -20.47
N PHE A 237 15.89 -27.34 -19.78
CA PHE A 237 14.77 -28.28 -19.67
C PHE A 237 13.42 -27.56 -19.78
N PHE A 238 12.36 -28.34 -19.97
CA PHE A 238 11.00 -27.85 -20.16
C PHE A 238 10.12 -28.12 -18.94
N ILE A 239 9.27 -27.16 -18.63
CA ILE A 239 8.22 -27.24 -17.62
C ILE A 239 6.88 -27.18 -18.34
N HIS A 240 6.14 -28.28 -18.28
CA HIS A 240 4.79 -28.42 -18.80
C HIS A 240 3.82 -28.11 -17.68
N THR A 241 2.87 -27.21 -17.90
CA THR A 241 1.86 -26.86 -16.88
C THR A 241 0.47 -26.95 -17.48
N ILE A 242 -0.38 -27.79 -16.88
CA ILE A 242 -1.83 -27.78 -17.05
C ILE A 242 -2.40 -26.99 -15.87
N ARG A 243 -3.15 -25.91 -16.12
CA ARG A 243 -3.75 -25.11 -15.03
C ARG A 243 -5.09 -24.52 -15.44
N GLY A 244 -5.95 -24.29 -14.46
CA GLY A 244 -7.23 -23.62 -14.65
C GLY A 244 -8.28 -24.55 -15.24
N VAL A 245 -8.10 -25.86 -15.08
CA VAL A 245 -9.07 -26.91 -15.46
C VAL A 245 -9.95 -27.34 -14.30
N LYS A 246 -9.96 -26.53 -13.22
CA LYS A 246 -10.83 -26.67 -12.07
C LYS A 246 -12.27 -26.95 -12.47
N HIS A 247 -12.88 -27.90 -11.76
CA HIS A 247 -14.23 -28.43 -11.96
C HIS A 247 -14.49 -29.29 -13.21
N ALA A 248 -13.56 -29.38 -14.16
CA ALA A 248 -13.75 -30.23 -15.34
C ALA A 248 -13.55 -31.72 -15.06
N TRP A 249 -12.87 -32.06 -13.95
CA TRP A 249 -12.36 -33.40 -13.68
C TRP A 249 -12.84 -33.98 -12.35
N HIS A 250 -14.04 -33.60 -11.90
CA HIS A 250 -14.64 -34.21 -10.72
C HIS A 250 -15.05 -35.66 -10.97
N HIS A 251 -14.85 -36.49 -9.95
CA HIS A 251 -15.21 -37.89 -9.97
C HIS A 251 -15.50 -38.38 -8.54
N SER A 252 -16.11 -39.56 -8.45
CA SER A 252 -16.38 -40.20 -7.16
C SER A 252 -15.07 -40.60 -6.46
N VAL A 253 -15.11 -40.68 -5.13
CA VAL A 253 -13.98 -41.12 -4.30
C VAL A 253 -13.80 -42.64 -4.44
N SER A 254 -13.27 -43.08 -5.57
CA SER A 254 -12.95 -44.48 -5.85
C SER A 254 -11.75 -44.59 -6.78
N GLU A 255 -10.97 -45.65 -6.61
CA GLU A 255 -9.76 -45.90 -7.40
C GLU A 255 -10.06 -46.03 -8.89
N PHE A 256 -11.13 -46.74 -9.26
CA PHE A 256 -11.56 -46.89 -10.65
C PHE A 256 -11.90 -45.54 -11.30
N ALA A 257 -12.65 -44.68 -10.61
CA ALA A 257 -13.01 -43.37 -11.15
C ALA A 257 -11.82 -42.42 -11.20
N ALA A 258 -10.90 -42.52 -10.24
CA ALA A 258 -9.65 -41.77 -10.22
C ALA A 258 -8.77 -42.13 -11.42
N ASP A 259 -8.49 -43.41 -11.64
CA ASP A 259 -7.68 -43.91 -12.76
C ASP A 259 -8.28 -43.54 -14.14
N ALA A 260 -9.58 -43.80 -14.32
CA ALA A 260 -10.26 -43.48 -15.57
C ALA A 260 -10.26 -41.97 -15.87
N THR A 261 -10.44 -41.13 -14.85
CA THR A 261 -10.42 -39.67 -14.99
C THR A 261 -9.01 -39.15 -15.25
N LEU A 262 -7.98 -39.68 -14.56
CA LEU A 262 -6.59 -39.27 -14.74
C LEU A 262 -6.08 -39.61 -16.14
N THR A 263 -6.44 -40.79 -16.65
CA THR A 263 -6.13 -41.19 -18.02
C THR A 263 -6.69 -40.18 -19.02
N ARG A 264 -8.00 -39.87 -18.92
CA ARG A 264 -8.65 -38.88 -19.78
C ARG A 264 -8.07 -37.48 -19.63
N PHE A 265 -7.71 -37.08 -18.41
CA PHE A 265 -7.10 -35.79 -18.11
C PHE A 265 -5.85 -35.54 -18.95
N PHE A 266 -4.95 -36.53 -19.05
CA PHE A 266 -3.73 -36.40 -19.86
C PHE A 266 -3.94 -36.67 -21.35
N GLU A 267 -4.88 -37.55 -21.72
CA GLU A 267 -5.27 -37.76 -23.12
C GLU A 267 -5.84 -36.48 -23.75
N ASP A 268 -6.74 -35.79 -23.05
CA ASP A 268 -7.33 -34.53 -23.51
C ASP A 268 -6.28 -33.40 -23.56
N ALA A 269 -5.34 -33.40 -22.60
CA ALA A 269 -4.20 -32.49 -22.63
C ALA A 269 -3.15 -32.85 -23.71
N LYS A 270 -3.30 -34.02 -24.35
CA LYS A 270 -2.44 -34.55 -25.43
C LYS A 270 -0.96 -34.67 -25.03
N LEU A 271 -0.72 -35.11 -23.79
CA LEU A 271 0.61 -35.24 -23.19
C LEU A 271 1.06 -36.70 -23.06
N ASP A 272 2.32 -36.97 -23.38
CA ASP A 272 2.94 -38.28 -23.10
C ASP A 272 3.56 -38.29 -21.70
N VAL A 273 2.77 -38.66 -20.69
CA VAL A 273 3.19 -38.64 -19.28
C VAL A 273 4.09 -39.79 -18.85
N ARG A 274 4.34 -40.77 -19.74
CA ARG A 274 5.30 -41.85 -19.49
C ARG A 274 6.76 -41.37 -19.48
N ARG A 275 6.98 -40.12 -19.88
CA ARG A 275 8.27 -39.45 -19.95
C ARG A 275 8.25 -38.22 -19.05
N GLY A 276 9.39 -37.94 -18.42
CA GLY A 276 9.54 -36.83 -17.49
C GLY A 276 8.94 -37.11 -16.11
N ASP A 277 9.20 -36.19 -15.19
CA ASP A 277 8.73 -36.25 -13.82
C ASP A 277 7.48 -35.41 -13.68
N TRP A 278 6.37 -36.03 -13.27
CA TRP A 278 5.06 -35.40 -13.21
C TRP A 278 4.53 -35.32 -11.79
N PHE A 279 3.93 -34.18 -11.48
CA PHE A 279 3.28 -33.87 -10.22
C PHE A 279 1.86 -33.42 -10.49
N VAL A 280 0.92 -33.88 -9.67
CA VAL A 280 -0.51 -33.63 -9.84
C VAL A 280 -1.07 -33.04 -8.56
N ASP A 281 -1.90 -32.00 -8.72
CA ASP A 281 -2.70 -31.45 -7.63
C ASP A 281 -4.00 -32.25 -7.54
N VAL A 282 -4.11 -33.08 -6.50
CA VAL A 282 -5.30 -33.86 -6.20
C VAL A 282 -6.13 -33.11 -5.17
N GLY A 283 -7.38 -32.82 -5.52
CA GLY A 283 -8.34 -32.12 -4.68
C GLY A 283 -9.39 -33.06 -4.10
N ILE A 284 -9.84 -32.74 -2.89
CA ILE A 284 -11.08 -33.26 -2.31
C ILE A 284 -11.90 -32.12 -1.73
N GLU A 285 -13.19 -32.10 -2.05
CA GLU A 285 -14.13 -31.05 -1.67
C GLU A 285 -15.27 -31.64 -0.85
N PHE A 286 -15.52 -31.00 0.30
CA PHE A 286 -16.62 -31.29 1.21
C PHE A 286 -17.68 -30.20 1.05
N SER A 287 -18.89 -30.61 0.73
CA SER A 287 -20.02 -29.71 0.51
C SER A 287 -21.18 -30.08 1.42
N SER A 288 -21.90 -29.07 1.91
CA SER A 288 -23.08 -29.29 2.75
C SER A 288 -24.30 -29.53 1.87
N VAL A 289 -24.98 -30.67 2.00
CA VAL A 289 -26.25 -30.93 1.30
C VAL A 289 -27.32 -29.89 1.68
N ALA A 290 -27.28 -29.42 2.93
CA ALA A 290 -28.13 -28.34 3.42
C ALA A 290 -27.74 -26.92 2.93
N ARG A 291 -26.81 -26.81 1.96
CA ARG A 291 -26.33 -25.54 1.38
C ARG A 291 -25.83 -24.52 2.42
N ARG A 292 -25.11 -24.99 3.43
CA ARG A 292 -24.44 -24.17 4.45
C ARG A 292 -23.02 -23.81 4.03
N CYS A 293 -22.48 -22.74 4.60
CA CYS A 293 -21.09 -22.33 4.41
C CYS A 293 -20.17 -23.17 5.31
N LEU A 294 -19.50 -24.15 4.72
CA LEU A 294 -18.48 -24.95 5.40
C LEU A 294 -17.15 -24.21 5.43
N GLN A 295 -16.50 -24.25 6.60
CA GLN A 295 -15.23 -23.59 6.87
C GLN A 295 -14.32 -24.50 7.70
N TRP A 296 -13.01 -24.28 7.63
CA TRP A 296 -12.03 -25.06 8.38
C TRP A 296 -11.81 -24.50 9.78
N SER A 297 -11.77 -25.40 10.78
CA SER A 297 -11.36 -25.09 12.14
C SER A 297 -9.84 -25.05 12.24
N ALA A 298 -9.29 -23.91 12.68
CA ALA A 298 -7.85 -23.74 12.87
C ALA A 298 -7.27 -24.74 13.89
N ARG A 299 -8.10 -25.26 14.81
CA ARG A 299 -7.70 -26.22 15.85
C ARG A 299 -7.48 -27.63 15.31
N ALA A 300 -8.11 -27.96 14.17
CA ALA A 300 -8.11 -29.31 13.64
C ALA A 300 -7.06 -29.55 12.54
N HIS A 301 -6.26 -28.53 12.17
CA HIS A 301 -5.26 -28.66 11.11
C HIS A 301 -4.33 -29.86 11.33
N ALA A 302 -3.82 -30.06 12.55
CA ALA A 302 -2.94 -31.19 12.85
C ALA A 302 -3.63 -32.55 12.60
N SER A 303 -4.88 -32.71 13.03
CA SER A 303 -5.62 -33.96 12.82
C SER A 303 -5.93 -34.24 11.35
N VAL A 304 -6.34 -33.21 10.60
CA VAL A 304 -6.58 -33.33 9.15
C VAL A 304 -5.29 -33.70 8.42
N VAL A 305 -4.18 -33.03 8.75
CA VAL A 305 -2.86 -33.28 8.16
C VAL A 305 -2.36 -34.69 8.49
N GLN A 306 -2.55 -35.15 9.73
CA GLN A 306 -2.21 -36.50 10.14
C GLN A 306 -2.92 -37.54 9.27
N ASP A 307 -4.23 -37.39 9.12
CA ASP A 307 -5.07 -38.34 8.39
C ASP A 307 -4.79 -38.32 6.88
N VAL A 308 -4.74 -37.12 6.28
CA VAL A 308 -4.53 -36.94 4.83
C VAL A 308 -3.14 -37.39 4.38
N LEU A 309 -2.09 -37.00 5.12
CA LEU A 309 -0.70 -37.35 4.78
C LEU A 309 -0.27 -38.70 5.36
N GLN A 310 -1.08 -39.32 6.22
CA GLN A 310 -0.79 -40.58 6.92
C GLN A 310 0.52 -40.53 7.72
N ILE A 311 0.75 -39.41 8.42
CA ILE A 311 1.92 -39.20 9.26
C ILE A 311 1.59 -39.37 10.75
N SER A 312 2.60 -39.40 11.60
CA SER A 312 2.38 -39.38 13.05
C SER A 312 1.76 -38.04 13.50
N MET A 313 0.89 -38.08 14.52
CA MET A 313 0.33 -36.86 15.12
C MET A 313 1.42 -35.89 15.60
N ALA A 314 2.54 -36.41 16.12
CA ALA A 314 3.68 -35.59 16.53
C ALA A 314 4.28 -34.79 15.36
N ALA A 315 4.43 -35.42 14.19
CA ALA A 315 4.88 -34.73 12.97
C ALA A 315 3.84 -33.70 12.49
N ALA A 316 2.55 -34.06 12.51
CA ALA A 316 1.47 -33.16 12.11
C ALA A 316 1.40 -31.89 12.99
N ILE A 317 1.50 -32.03 14.32
CA ILE A 317 1.57 -30.91 15.27
C ILE A 317 2.78 -30.03 14.97
N ARG A 318 3.96 -30.64 14.76
CA ARG A 318 5.20 -29.92 14.47
C ARG A 318 5.06 -29.04 13.22
N ILE A 319 4.53 -29.59 12.13
CA ILE A 319 4.42 -28.86 10.85
C ILE A 319 3.24 -27.90 10.77
N THR A 320 2.28 -27.96 11.71
CA THR A 320 1.12 -27.03 11.78
C THR A 320 1.22 -25.98 12.90
N LYS A 321 2.36 -25.92 13.60
CA LYS A 321 2.62 -24.89 14.62
C LYS A 321 2.85 -23.53 13.96
N LEU A 322 2.31 -22.45 14.55
CA LEU A 322 2.49 -21.07 14.05
C LEU A 322 3.97 -20.70 13.85
N GLY A 323 4.91 -21.34 14.57
CA GLY A 323 6.36 -21.21 14.47
C GLY A 323 7.05 -21.97 13.31
N SER A 324 6.36 -22.89 12.63
CA SER A 324 6.91 -23.64 11.49
C SER A 324 7.18 -22.71 10.30
N SER A 325 8.38 -22.77 9.70
CA SER A 325 8.78 -21.88 8.59
C SER A 325 8.00 -22.13 7.30
N LYS A 326 7.38 -23.31 7.18
CA LYS A 326 6.65 -23.79 6.02
C LYS A 326 5.14 -23.92 6.25
N TYR A 327 4.65 -23.39 7.36
CA TYR A 327 3.24 -23.33 7.71
C TYR A 327 2.70 -21.91 7.57
N SER A 328 1.52 -21.80 6.99
CA SER A 328 0.78 -20.55 6.86
C SER A 328 -0.65 -20.79 7.29
N ARG A 329 -1.11 -20.07 8.31
CA ARG A 329 -2.52 -20.04 8.70
C ARG A 329 -3.24 -18.96 7.90
N ASP A 330 -4.27 -19.35 7.17
CA ASP A 330 -5.04 -18.46 6.31
C ASP A 330 -6.38 -18.14 7.00
N LEU A 331 -6.34 -17.20 7.96
CA LEU A 331 -7.51 -16.72 8.70
C LEU A 331 -8.60 -16.21 7.75
N ALA A 332 -9.86 -16.53 8.07
CA ALA A 332 -11.02 -16.13 7.28
C ALA A 332 -11.94 -15.20 8.08
N SER A 333 -12.38 -14.10 7.44
CA SER A 333 -13.39 -13.19 8.00
C SER A 333 -13.06 -12.66 9.39
N HIS A 334 -11.76 -12.52 9.67
CA HIS A 334 -11.20 -12.09 10.95
C HIS A 334 -11.41 -13.03 12.13
N LEU A 335 -11.99 -14.22 11.95
CA LEU A 335 -12.26 -15.15 13.04
C LEU A 335 -11.03 -16.00 13.34
N THR A 336 -10.53 -15.97 14.57
CA THR A 336 -9.22 -16.57 14.93
C THR A 336 -9.21 -18.10 14.89
N HIS A 337 -10.39 -18.70 15.09
CA HIS A 337 -10.59 -20.14 15.04
C HIS A 337 -11.06 -20.65 13.67
N VAL A 338 -11.30 -19.76 12.70
CA VAL A 338 -11.73 -20.12 11.34
C VAL A 338 -10.58 -19.82 10.39
N ALA A 339 -9.91 -20.87 9.92
CA ALA A 339 -8.76 -20.71 9.05
C ALA A 339 -8.58 -21.93 8.16
N GLY A 340 -8.18 -21.68 6.92
CA GLY A 340 -7.47 -22.68 6.14
C GLY A 340 -5.98 -22.69 6.48
N CYS A 341 -5.19 -23.48 5.75
CA CYS A 341 -3.74 -23.42 5.85
C CYS A 341 -3.02 -23.81 4.57
N ARG A 342 -1.73 -23.46 4.51
CA ARG A 342 -0.78 -23.91 3.49
C ARG A 342 0.44 -24.51 4.18
N ILE A 343 0.89 -25.65 3.68
CA ILE A 343 1.95 -26.45 4.28
C ILE A 343 2.88 -26.94 3.17
N VAL A 344 4.18 -26.77 3.36
CA VAL A 344 5.22 -27.53 2.63
C VAL A 344 5.78 -28.54 3.64
N PRO A 345 5.37 -29.82 3.59
CA PRO A 345 5.65 -30.78 4.66
C PRO A 345 7.15 -31.06 4.87
N GLY A 346 7.91 -31.13 3.76
CA GLY A 346 9.32 -31.50 3.72
C GLY A 346 9.57 -33.00 3.98
N ASP A 347 10.79 -33.47 3.72
CA ASP A 347 11.18 -34.90 3.68
C ASP A 347 10.88 -35.70 4.96
N ASN A 348 10.67 -35.02 6.09
CA ASN A 348 10.37 -35.67 7.37
C ASN A 348 8.87 -35.72 7.70
N ALA A 349 8.00 -35.28 6.79
CA ALA A 349 6.55 -35.23 6.98
C ALA A 349 5.72 -35.21 5.67
N ASP A 350 6.34 -35.49 4.53
CA ASP A 350 5.71 -35.65 3.21
C ASP A 350 4.76 -36.86 3.14
N GLY A 351 4.98 -37.85 4.01
CA GLY A 351 4.05 -38.93 4.30
C GLY A 351 3.97 -39.97 3.19
N THR A 352 2.90 -40.76 3.20
CA THR A 352 2.73 -41.91 2.28
C THR A 352 2.69 -41.51 0.80
N TRP A 353 2.36 -40.25 0.52
CA TRP A 353 2.17 -39.76 -0.85
C TRP A 353 3.31 -38.86 -1.35
N GLU A 354 4.38 -38.72 -0.58
CA GLU A 354 5.49 -37.80 -0.89
C GLU A 354 4.96 -36.39 -1.21
N ALA A 355 4.07 -35.88 -0.36
CA ALA A 355 3.38 -34.62 -0.60
C ALA A 355 4.33 -33.43 -0.51
N LEU A 356 4.47 -32.72 -1.63
CA LEU A 356 5.32 -31.53 -1.75
C LEU A 356 4.64 -30.27 -1.20
N TYR A 357 3.31 -30.23 -1.28
CA TYR A 357 2.50 -29.12 -0.84
C TYR A 357 1.10 -29.58 -0.47
N MET A 358 0.54 -28.97 0.57
CA MET A 358 -0.84 -29.18 0.99
C MET A 358 -1.50 -27.84 1.27
N GLN A 359 -2.74 -27.69 0.82
CA GLN A 359 -3.56 -26.52 1.10
C GLN A 359 -4.97 -26.92 1.54
N MET A 360 -5.44 -26.29 2.61
CA MET A 360 -6.82 -26.32 3.06
C MET A 360 -7.42 -24.94 2.83
N TYR A 361 -8.50 -24.85 2.07
CA TYR A 361 -9.16 -23.58 1.75
C TYR A 361 -10.65 -23.76 1.49
N THR A 362 -11.34 -22.66 1.18
CA THR A 362 -12.78 -22.62 0.93
C THR A 362 -13.10 -21.99 -0.42
N THR A 363 -14.27 -22.32 -0.97
CA THR A 363 -14.70 -21.87 -2.31
C THR A 363 -15.33 -20.48 -2.35
N ASP A 364 -15.65 -19.88 -1.20
CA ASP A 364 -16.27 -18.55 -1.09
C ASP A 364 -15.42 -17.41 -1.68
N LYS A 365 -14.09 -17.62 -1.78
CA LYS A 365 -13.17 -16.69 -2.47
C LYS A 365 -13.58 -16.39 -3.91
N ALA A 366 -14.33 -17.28 -4.57
CA ALA A 366 -14.80 -17.10 -5.94
C ALA A 366 -15.66 -15.83 -6.11
N ALA A 367 -16.45 -15.45 -5.09
CA ALA A 367 -17.31 -14.27 -5.13
C ALA A 367 -16.52 -12.95 -5.26
N THR A 368 -15.27 -12.94 -4.79
CA THR A 368 -14.41 -11.75 -4.75
C THR A 368 -13.13 -11.89 -5.58
N PHE A 369 -12.98 -12.99 -6.34
CA PHE A 369 -11.76 -13.28 -7.10
C PHE A 369 -11.61 -12.31 -8.27
N SER A 370 -10.52 -11.53 -8.25
CA SER A 370 -10.23 -10.50 -9.25
C SER A 370 -8.73 -10.19 -9.22
N PRO A 371 -7.89 -11.03 -9.84
CA PRO A 371 -6.45 -10.88 -9.72
C PRO A 371 -5.97 -9.57 -10.37
N GLU A 372 -5.39 -8.69 -9.56
CA GLU A 372 -4.86 -7.38 -9.94
C GLU A 372 -3.49 -7.14 -9.27
N GLY A 373 -2.43 -7.15 -10.08
CA GLY A 373 -1.06 -7.03 -9.57
C GLY A 373 -0.71 -8.18 -8.62
N ARG A 374 -0.42 -7.86 -7.35
CA ARG A 374 -0.10 -8.84 -6.30
C ARG A 374 -1.32 -9.37 -5.54
N PHE A 375 -2.50 -8.82 -5.79
CA PHE A 375 -3.71 -9.18 -5.06
C PHE A 375 -4.54 -10.16 -5.90
N HIS A 376 -5.07 -11.20 -5.27
CA HIS A 376 -5.92 -12.19 -5.93
C HIS A 376 -7.43 -11.90 -5.79
N GLY A 377 -7.81 -11.13 -4.76
CA GLY A 377 -9.17 -10.66 -4.52
C GLY A 377 -9.31 -9.16 -4.80
N LYS A 378 -10.56 -8.69 -4.84
CA LYS A 378 -10.88 -7.25 -4.88
C LYS A 378 -10.15 -6.52 -3.74
N THR A 379 -9.48 -5.42 -4.05
CA THR A 379 -8.66 -4.70 -3.06
C THR A 379 -9.02 -3.22 -3.07
N LEU A 380 -9.29 -2.66 -1.90
CA LEU A 380 -9.40 -1.21 -1.69
C LEU A 380 -8.01 -0.61 -1.63
N ALA A 381 -7.73 0.35 -2.51
CA ALA A 381 -6.49 1.11 -2.45
C ALA A 381 -6.60 2.30 -1.49
N MET A 382 -5.49 2.68 -0.86
CA MET A 382 -5.45 3.82 0.06
C MET A 382 -5.85 5.14 -0.60
N ILE A 383 -5.56 5.30 -1.89
CA ILE A 383 -5.96 6.49 -2.65
C ILE A 383 -7.49 6.62 -2.78
N GLU A 384 -8.21 5.50 -2.83
CA GLU A 384 -9.67 5.46 -2.88
C GLU A 384 -10.25 5.72 -1.48
N ALA A 385 -9.65 5.16 -0.43
CA ALA A 385 -10.04 5.38 0.96
C ALA A 385 -9.84 6.85 1.40
N MET A 386 -8.76 7.49 0.95
CA MET A 386 -8.48 8.91 1.21
C MET A 386 -9.16 9.86 0.21
N GLY A 387 -9.96 9.33 -0.73
CA GLY A 387 -10.66 10.11 -1.73
C GLY A 387 -11.69 11.08 -1.14
N ILE A 388 -12.04 12.11 -1.91
CA ILE A 388 -13.11 13.06 -1.55
C ILE A 388 -14.51 12.51 -1.83
N VAL A 389 -14.62 11.51 -2.70
CA VAL A 389 -15.89 10.83 -3.01
C VAL A 389 -16.00 9.64 -2.08
N GLN A 390 -16.84 9.75 -1.05
CA GLN A 390 -17.21 8.66 -0.18
C GLN A 390 -18.74 8.48 -0.10
N PRO A 391 -19.22 7.26 0.17
CA PRO A 391 -18.46 6.01 0.15
C PRO A 391 -17.96 5.69 -1.27
N CYS A 392 -16.71 5.26 -1.39
CA CYS A 392 -16.12 5.02 -2.71
C CYS A 392 -16.86 3.88 -3.44
N VAL A 393 -16.83 3.90 -4.78
CA VAL A 393 -17.53 2.92 -5.62
C VAL A 393 -17.15 1.48 -5.25
N TRP A 394 -15.88 1.26 -4.90
CA TRP A 394 -15.38 -0.04 -4.47
C TRP A 394 -16.08 -0.54 -3.19
N MET A 395 -16.24 0.31 -2.17
CA MET A 395 -16.89 -0.08 -0.90
C MET A 395 -18.36 -0.48 -1.09
N ASN A 396 -19.11 0.28 -1.90
CA ASN A 396 -20.47 -0.08 -2.24
C ASN A 396 -20.53 -1.40 -3.03
N GLY A 397 -19.58 -1.59 -3.96
CA GLY A 397 -19.50 -2.81 -4.76
C GLY A 397 -19.22 -4.05 -3.90
N ILE A 398 -18.24 -4.00 -3.01
CA ILE A 398 -17.89 -5.17 -2.18
C ILE A 398 -18.97 -5.50 -1.15
N GLN A 399 -19.61 -4.48 -0.55
CA GLN A 399 -20.71 -4.70 0.38
C GLN A 399 -21.89 -5.35 -0.35
N GLY A 400 -22.25 -4.83 -1.53
CA GLY A 400 -23.32 -5.41 -2.35
C GLY A 400 -23.04 -6.86 -2.76
N VAL A 401 -21.78 -7.22 -3.01
CA VAL A 401 -21.39 -8.64 -3.23
C VAL A 401 -21.69 -9.48 -2.00
N TYR A 402 -21.39 -8.99 -0.79
CA TYR A 402 -21.69 -9.73 0.44
C TYR A 402 -23.19 -9.85 0.70
N ASP A 403 -23.96 -8.79 0.47
CA ASP A 403 -25.41 -8.81 0.67
C ASP A 403 -26.09 -9.84 -0.25
N VAL A 404 -25.77 -9.82 -1.54
CA VAL A 404 -26.29 -10.80 -2.51
C VAL A 404 -25.78 -12.22 -2.21
N ALA A 405 -24.53 -12.34 -1.74
CA ALA A 405 -23.97 -13.63 -1.36
C ALA A 405 -24.68 -14.23 -0.13
N ALA A 406 -25.15 -13.41 0.82
CA ALA A 406 -25.94 -13.86 1.96
C ALA A 406 -27.25 -14.56 1.54
N GLU A 407 -27.82 -14.15 0.40
CA GLU A 407 -29.08 -14.70 -0.12
C GLU A 407 -28.90 -16.07 -0.78
N ASP A 408 -27.86 -16.26 -1.61
CA ASP A 408 -27.74 -17.50 -2.40
C ASP A 408 -26.38 -18.23 -2.37
N THR A 409 -25.30 -17.60 -1.91
CA THR A 409 -23.96 -18.18 -2.01
C THR A 409 -23.59 -18.99 -0.76
N PHE A 410 -23.29 -20.27 -0.93
CA PHE A 410 -22.68 -21.10 0.11
C PHE A 410 -21.22 -21.41 -0.21
N SER A 411 -20.49 -21.95 0.76
CA SER A 411 -19.07 -22.28 0.65
C SER A 411 -18.81 -23.74 0.94
N ASN A 412 -17.89 -24.33 0.20
CA ASN A 412 -17.39 -25.68 0.40
C ASN A 412 -15.99 -25.62 0.99
N ALA A 413 -15.63 -26.64 1.76
CA ALA A 413 -14.30 -26.81 2.33
C ALA A 413 -13.50 -27.76 1.46
N ARG A 414 -12.27 -27.40 1.13
CA ARG A 414 -11.45 -28.13 0.16
C ARG A 414 -10.04 -28.38 0.69
N ILE A 415 -9.53 -29.57 0.44
CA ILE A 415 -8.14 -29.96 0.64
C ILE A 415 -7.54 -30.23 -0.74
N GLU A 416 -6.31 -29.77 -0.95
CA GLU A 416 -5.54 -29.98 -2.18
C GLU A 416 -4.13 -30.39 -1.79
N ILE A 417 -3.62 -31.46 -2.40
CA ILE A 417 -2.24 -31.93 -2.20
C ILE A 417 -1.53 -32.06 -3.54
N ARG A 418 -0.27 -31.61 -3.59
CA ARG A 418 0.64 -31.79 -4.73
C ARG A 418 1.51 -33.01 -4.48
N ILE A 419 1.38 -34.01 -5.33
CA ILE A 419 2.05 -35.31 -5.18
C ILE A 419 2.63 -35.80 -6.51
N PRO A 420 3.64 -36.69 -6.49
CA PRO A 420 4.09 -37.39 -7.69
C PRO A 420 2.96 -38.15 -8.39
N LEU A 421 3.02 -38.23 -9.72
CA LEU A 421 2.00 -38.86 -10.57
C LEU A 421 1.71 -40.31 -10.17
N CYS A 422 2.71 -41.06 -9.70
CA CYS A 422 2.53 -42.45 -9.26
C CYS A 422 1.54 -42.62 -8.11
N PHE A 423 1.31 -41.58 -7.30
CA PHE A 423 0.34 -41.60 -6.19
C PHE A 423 -1.02 -40.98 -6.56
N ALA A 424 -1.13 -40.36 -7.73
CA ALA A 424 -2.28 -39.54 -8.12
C ALA A 424 -3.60 -40.32 -8.21
N THR A 425 -3.60 -41.64 -8.41
CA THR A 425 -4.83 -42.46 -8.42
C THR A 425 -5.22 -42.96 -7.04
N SER A 426 -4.32 -42.94 -6.07
CA SER A 426 -4.51 -43.54 -4.74
C SER A 426 -4.73 -42.52 -3.63
N ALA A 427 -4.14 -41.33 -3.75
CA ALA A 427 -4.21 -40.31 -2.71
C ALA A 427 -5.64 -39.75 -2.53
N LEU A 428 -5.99 -39.36 -1.31
CA LEU A 428 -7.32 -38.85 -0.93
C LEU A 428 -8.50 -39.82 -1.23
N LEU A 429 -8.24 -41.12 -1.33
CA LEU A 429 -9.30 -42.14 -1.40
C LEU A 429 -9.71 -42.71 -0.04
N ARG A 430 -8.84 -42.57 0.96
CA ARG A 430 -9.04 -43.08 2.33
C ARG A 430 -8.67 -41.98 3.31
N PHE A 431 -9.66 -41.55 4.07
CA PHE A 431 -9.56 -40.55 5.14
C PHE A 431 -10.72 -40.80 6.11
N ASP A 432 -10.55 -40.41 7.35
CA ASP A 432 -11.56 -40.54 8.40
C ASP A 432 -12.58 -39.41 8.30
N LEU A 433 -13.82 -39.76 7.93
CA LEU A 433 -14.92 -38.79 7.82
C LEU A 433 -15.26 -38.13 9.15
N ASP A 434 -15.07 -38.80 10.29
CA ASP A 434 -15.34 -38.24 11.60
C ASP A 434 -14.28 -37.19 11.96
N VAL A 435 -13.01 -37.44 11.59
CA VAL A 435 -11.95 -36.43 11.67
C VAL A 435 -12.30 -35.22 10.81
N MET A 436 -12.72 -35.42 9.55
CA MET A 436 -13.12 -34.31 8.68
C MET A 436 -14.32 -33.53 9.22
N ARG A 437 -15.34 -34.21 9.75
CA ARG A 437 -16.50 -33.57 10.38
C ARG A 437 -16.09 -32.71 11.58
N SER A 438 -15.27 -33.25 12.47
CA SER A 438 -14.76 -32.52 13.64
C SER A 438 -13.89 -31.32 13.28
N ALA A 439 -13.32 -31.31 12.07
CA ALA A 439 -12.51 -30.23 11.54
C ALA A 439 -13.30 -29.11 10.84
N LEU A 440 -14.60 -29.30 10.63
CA LEU A 440 -15.45 -28.37 9.89
C LEU A 440 -16.37 -27.56 10.81
N LEU A 441 -16.56 -26.30 10.43
CA LEU A 441 -17.54 -25.37 11.00
C LEU A 441 -18.62 -25.09 9.94
N SER A 442 -19.86 -24.92 10.38
CA SER A 442 -21.03 -24.78 9.53
C SER A 442 -21.84 -23.52 9.85
N PHE A 443 -21.78 -22.54 8.95
CA PHE A 443 -22.49 -21.28 9.08
C PHE A 443 -23.68 -21.23 8.11
N SER A 444 -24.76 -20.55 8.49
CA SER A 444 -25.76 -20.15 7.50
C SER A 444 -25.13 -19.13 6.54
N ARG A 445 -25.71 -18.96 5.35
CA ARG A 445 -25.25 -17.95 4.40
C ARG A 445 -25.36 -16.54 4.99
N GLU A 446 -26.46 -16.28 5.70
CA GLU A 446 -26.70 -15.04 6.42
C GLU A 446 -25.66 -14.78 7.51
N GLU A 447 -25.27 -15.80 8.28
CA GLU A 447 -24.23 -15.68 9.31
C GLU A 447 -22.86 -15.36 8.68
N TRP A 448 -22.47 -16.12 7.66
CA TRP A 448 -21.14 -16.00 7.04
C TRP A 448 -20.96 -14.68 6.31
N TRP A 449 -21.90 -14.35 5.43
CA TRP A 449 -21.81 -13.16 4.59
C TRP A 449 -22.32 -11.91 5.31
N GLY A 450 -23.31 -12.04 6.20
CA GLY A 450 -23.81 -10.93 7.01
C GLY A 450 -22.73 -10.35 7.94
N LEU A 451 -21.88 -11.19 8.53
CA LEU A 451 -20.73 -10.71 9.29
C LEU A 451 -19.80 -9.83 8.42
N ARG A 452 -19.49 -10.28 7.20
CA ARG A 452 -18.64 -9.51 6.26
C ARG A 452 -19.31 -8.21 5.85
N SER A 453 -20.60 -8.25 5.54
CA SER A 453 -21.37 -7.07 5.15
C SER A 453 -21.41 -6.03 6.26
N LEU A 454 -21.75 -6.40 7.50
CA LEU A 454 -21.78 -5.46 8.63
C LEU A 454 -20.42 -4.84 8.93
N ARG A 455 -19.34 -5.63 8.85
CA ARG A 455 -17.98 -5.08 9.01
C ARG A 455 -17.61 -4.14 7.88
N ALA A 456 -17.97 -4.46 6.63
CA ALA A 456 -17.74 -3.59 5.49
C ALA A 456 -18.56 -2.29 5.61
N LEU A 457 -19.81 -2.36 6.10
CA LEU A 457 -20.67 -1.22 6.39
C LEU A 457 -20.02 -0.30 7.43
N ALA A 458 -19.59 -0.83 8.58
CA ALA A 458 -18.92 -0.04 9.61
C ALA A 458 -17.68 0.69 9.07
N ILE A 459 -16.85 0.01 8.27
CA ILE A 459 -15.68 0.62 7.63
C ILE A 459 -16.09 1.69 6.61
N LYS A 460 -17.13 1.42 5.81
CA LYS A 460 -17.65 2.34 4.80
C LYS A 460 -18.10 3.66 5.43
N GLU A 461 -18.87 3.59 6.51
CA GLU A 461 -19.38 4.77 7.22
C GLU A 461 -18.26 5.54 7.93
N ILE A 462 -17.27 4.86 8.53
CA ILE A 462 -16.10 5.55 9.09
C ILE A 462 -15.33 6.33 8.03
N LEU A 463 -15.05 5.71 6.88
CA LEU A 463 -14.33 6.40 5.80
C LEU A 463 -15.15 7.57 5.24
N ALA A 464 -16.48 7.42 5.15
CA ALA A 464 -17.37 8.50 4.75
C ALA A 464 -17.36 9.67 5.75
N SER A 465 -17.46 9.36 7.05
CA SER A 465 -17.38 10.35 8.13
C SER A 465 -16.03 11.08 8.13
N GLN A 466 -14.91 10.34 8.01
CA GLN A 466 -13.59 10.95 7.86
C GLN A 466 -13.54 11.88 6.63
N ALA A 467 -14.15 11.50 5.50
CA ALA A 467 -14.11 12.34 4.30
C ALA A 467 -14.91 13.64 4.41
N THR A 468 -15.98 13.65 5.22
CA THR A 468 -16.78 14.86 5.50
C THR A 468 -16.14 15.79 6.53
N GLY A 469 -15.24 15.27 7.36
CA GLY A 469 -14.58 16.07 8.39
C GLY A 469 -13.49 17.02 7.84
N PRO A 470 -13.00 17.95 8.67
CA PRO A 470 -12.01 18.96 8.28
C PRO A 470 -10.72 18.34 7.70
N PRO A 471 -10.22 18.80 6.53
CA PRO A 471 -9.05 18.22 5.86
C PRO A 471 -7.80 18.09 6.73
N ARG A 472 -7.58 19.04 7.64
CA ARG A 472 -6.47 19.02 8.59
C ARG A 472 -6.56 17.85 9.56
N LEU A 473 -7.74 17.59 10.15
CA LEU A 473 -7.93 16.50 11.11
C LEU A 473 -7.86 15.12 10.44
N ARG A 474 -8.20 15.03 9.15
CA ARG A 474 -8.08 13.79 8.36
C ARG A 474 -6.65 13.29 8.19
N VAL A 475 -5.66 14.19 8.29
CA VAL A 475 -4.23 13.86 8.16
C VAL A 475 -3.52 13.80 9.50
N ASP A 476 -4.26 13.87 10.61
CA ASP A 476 -3.73 13.60 11.93
C ASP A 476 -3.29 12.15 12.06
N ARG A 477 -2.31 11.92 12.92
CA ARG A 477 -1.66 10.63 13.14
C ARG A 477 -2.69 9.51 13.39
N ASP A 478 -3.59 9.72 14.34
CA ASP A 478 -4.59 8.72 14.74
C ASP A 478 -5.69 8.50 13.70
N ALA A 479 -6.03 9.53 12.91
CA ALA A 479 -6.99 9.42 11.83
C ALA A 479 -6.41 8.60 10.67
N LEU A 480 -5.16 8.88 10.28
CA LEU A 480 -4.43 8.10 9.27
C LEU A 480 -4.22 6.64 9.70
N LEU A 481 -3.96 6.41 10.99
CA LEU A 481 -3.85 5.06 11.54
C LEU A 481 -5.18 4.30 11.38
N LEU A 482 -6.30 4.94 11.72
CA LEU A 482 -7.63 4.35 11.54
C LEU A 482 -7.92 4.06 10.07
N THR A 483 -7.61 4.99 9.15
CA THR A 483 -7.79 4.76 7.70
C THR A 483 -6.99 3.54 7.24
N ALA A 484 -5.72 3.43 7.64
CA ALA A 484 -4.86 2.31 7.29
C ALA A 484 -5.41 0.98 7.85
N ALA A 485 -5.85 0.97 9.10
CA ALA A 485 -6.48 -0.19 9.74
C ALA A 485 -7.77 -0.61 9.03
N CYS A 486 -8.63 0.34 8.65
CA CYS A 486 -9.86 0.09 7.89
C CYS A 486 -9.59 -0.55 6.52
N VAL A 487 -8.61 -0.03 5.76
CA VAL A 487 -8.21 -0.61 4.46
C VAL A 487 -7.66 -2.03 4.63
N TRP A 488 -6.82 -2.26 5.65
CA TRP A 488 -6.30 -3.59 5.93
C TRP A 488 -7.40 -4.58 6.35
N LEU A 489 -8.33 -4.16 7.20
CA LEU A 489 -9.48 -4.98 7.62
C LEU A 489 -10.40 -5.33 6.45
N VAL A 490 -10.84 -4.37 5.63
CA VAL A 490 -11.81 -4.70 4.56
C VAL A 490 -11.20 -5.65 3.51
N ASN A 491 -9.92 -5.48 3.19
CA ASN A 491 -9.20 -6.35 2.28
C ASN A 491 -9.01 -7.77 2.86
N SER A 492 -8.95 -7.90 4.19
CA SER A 492 -8.79 -9.18 4.88
C SER A 492 -10.10 -9.86 5.31
N LEU A 493 -11.26 -9.30 4.97
CA LEU A 493 -12.55 -9.97 5.16
C LEU A 493 -12.71 -11.22 4.29
N HIS A 494 -12.21 -11.13 3.05
CA HIS A 494 -12.35 -12.16 2.00
C HIS A 494 -10.99 -12.68 1.50
N SER A 495 -9.89 -12.06 1.92
CA SER A 495 -8.52 -12.55 1.73
C SER A 495 -7.86 -12.82 3.08
N ARG A 496 -6.74 -13.55 3.10
CA ARG A 496 -5.93 -13.66 4.32
C ARG A 496 -5.45 -12.25 4.74
N PRO A 497 -5.45 -11.92 6.06
CA PRO A 497 -4.77 -10.73 6.56
C PRO A 497 -3.32 -10.64 6.06
N ASP A 498 -2.96 -9.50 5.45
CA ASP A 498 -1.58 -9.24 5.05
C ASP A 498 -0.70 -9.16 6.32
N ASP A 499 0.34 -9.98 6.36
CA ASP A 499 1.29 -10.09 7.45
C ASP A 499 2.72 -9.77 7.01
N GLY A 500 2.89 -9.01 5.92
CA GLY A 500 4.17 -8.41 5.55
C GLY A 500 4.67 -7.38 6.58
N PRO A 501 5.95 -6.96 6.51
CA PRO A 501 6.57 -6.09 7.53
C PRO A 501 5.78 -4.81 7.84
N ALA A 502 5.28 -4.11 6.80
CA ALA A 502 4.46 -2.92 6.97
C ALA A 502 3.12 -3.21 7.67
N SER A 503 2.47 -4.31 7.31
CA SER A 503 1.20 -4.71 7.92
C SER A 503 1.38 -5.19 9.36
N ARG A 504 2.53 -5.78 9.72
CA ARG A 504 2.88 -6.07 11.12
C ARG A 504 3.07 -4.81 11.96
N SER A 505 3.72 -3.78 11.41
CA SER A 505 3.83 -2.47 12.08
C SER A 505 2.44 -1.85 12.30
N LEU A 506 1.56 -1.91 11.29
CA LEU A 506 0.16 -1.48 11.43
C LEU A 506 -0.59 -2.28 12.50
N MET A 507 -0.46 -3.62 12.52
CA MET A 507 -1.11 -4.47 13.50
C MET A 507 -0.69 -4.13 14.93
N ARG A 508 0.62 -3.90 15.18
CA ARG A 508 1.12 -3.47 16.49
C ARG A 508 0.54 -2.13 16.94
N ALA A 509 0.34 -1.21 16.00
CA ALA A 509 -0.25 0.09 16.26
C ALA A 509 -1.77 0.03 16.49
N ALA A 510 -2.50 -0.77 15.72
CA ALA A 510 -3.96 -0.73 15.64
C ALA A 510 -4.69 -1.79 16.47
N LEU A 511 -4.02 -2.86 16.90
CA LEU A 511 -4.65 -4.01 17.58
C LEU A 511 -4.25 -4.09 19.08
N PRO A 512 -4.97 -4.89 19.89
CA PRO A 512 -4.48 -5.34 21.18
C PRO A 512 -3.09 -5.98 21.09
N VAL A 513 -2.23 -5.73 22.08
CA VAL A 513 -0.90 -6.33 22.19
C VAL A 513 -0.75 -7.09 23.50
N THR A 514 0.16 -8.05 23.52
CA THR A 514 0.55 -8.88 24.67
C THR A 514 2.06 -9.10 24.66
N ASP A 515 2.66 -9.45 25.79
CA ASP A 515 4.11 -9.68 25.87
C ASP A 515 4.48 -11.00 25.19
N ALA A 516 5.50 -11.00 24.31
CA ALA A 516 5.92 -12.18 23.55
C ALA A 516 6.29 -13.38 24.43
N ASP A 517 6.84 -13.12 25.61
CA ASP A 517 7.39 -14.12 26.54
C ASP A 517 6.34 -14.65 27.53
N PHE A 518 5.08 -14.23 27.41
CA PHE A 518 4.02 -14.72 28.29
C PHE A 518 3.82 -16.23 28.06
N GLU A 519 4.20 -17.04 29.06
CA GLU A 519 4.34 -18.51 28.98
C GLU A 519 3.07 -19.24 28.47
N ASP A 520 1.90 -18.59 28.62
CA ASP A 520 0.59 -19.14 28.25
C ASP A 520 -0.07 -18.46 27.03
N ILE A 521 0.68 -17.74 26.18
CA ILE A 521 0.07 -17.15 24.97
C ILE A 521 -0.52 -18.24 24.08
N ASN A 522 -1.82 -18.12 23.86
CA ASN A 522 -2.53 -18.97 22.94
C ASN A 522 -2.08 -18.69 21.49
N ASN A 523 -1.37 -19.64 20.88
CA ASN A 523 -0.92 -19.52 19.48
C ASN A 523 -2.05 -19.32 18.47
N TYR A 524 -3.32 -19.60 18.83
CA TYR A 524 -4.49 -19.30 18.00
C TYR A 524 -4.89 -17.83 18.03
N THR A 525 -4.50 -17.07 19.05
CA THR A 525 -4.79 -15.62 19.13
C THR A 525 -3.73 -14.76 18.44
N LEU A 526 -2.51 -15.28 18.24
CA LEU A 526 -1.46 -14.56 17.52
C LEU A 526 -1.76 -14.46 16.02
N LEU A 527 -1.44 -13.32 15.38
CA LEU A 527 -1.64 -13.16 13.93
C LEU A 527 -0.41 -13.56 13.11
N PHE A 528 0.78 -13.51 13.71
CA PHE A 528 2.05 -13.93 13.14
C PHE A 528 3.01 -14.38 14.25
N LYS A 529 4.22 -14.86 13.88
CA LYS A 529 5.21 -15.33 14.85
C LYS A 529 5.79 -14.17 15.68
N PRO A 530 6.04 -14.32 16.97
CA PRO A 530 6.69 -13.27 17.75
C PRO A 530 8.06 -12.83 17.19
N SER A 531 8.86 -13.78 16.68
CA SER A 531 10.17 -13.52 16.05
C SER A 531 10.11 -12.70 14.74
N GLN A 532 8.91 -12.37 14.30
CA GLN A 532 8.62 -11.65 13.05
C GLN A 532 8.15 -10.22 13.32
N THR A 533 8.15 -9.80 14.58
CA THR A 533 7.79 -8.45 15.03
C THR A 533 8.82 -7.45 14.50
N PRO A 534 8.39 -6.33 13.90
CA PRO A 534 9.33 -5.30 13.45
C PRO A 534 10.10 -4.68 14.62
N ASP A 535 11.40 -4.49 14.45
CA ASP A 535 12.27 -3.80 15.42
C ASP A 535 11.80 -2.35 15.63
N VAL A 536 11.91 -1.87 16.87
CA VAL A 536 11.57 -0.49 17.27
C VAL A 536 12.66 0.51 16.84
N GLU A 537 13.86 0.02 16.55
CA GLU A 537 15.10 0.79 16.36
C GLU A 537 15.12 1.73 15.13
N ASP A 538 14.13 1.70 14.24
CA ASP A 538 14.03 2.68 13.14
C ASP A 538 13.50 4.07 13.62
N GLU A 539 13.24 4.28 14.92
CA GLU A 539 12.77 5.56 15.52
C GLU A 539 13.82 6.34 16.32
N ALA A 540 15.07 5.85 16.45
CA ALA A 540 16.14 6.57 17.17
C ALA A 540 16.94 7.49 16.22
N ASP A 541 16.45 8.72 16.04
CA ASP A 541 17.25 9.85 15.51
C ASP A 541 17.04 11.12 16.37
N ASP A 542 16.50 10.98 17.58
CA ASP A 542 16.49 12.04 18.60
C ASP A 542 17.16 11.47 19.87
N ASP A 543 18.33 12.03 20.17
CA ASP A 543 19.07 11.85 21.42
C ASP A 543 18.20 12.33 22.59
N ASP A 544 17.81 11.44 23.50
CA ASP A 544 17.75 11.75 24.94
C ASP A 544 17.71 10.44 25.77
N ASP A 545 18.45 10.50 26.87
CA ASP A 545 18.88 9.42 27.76
C ASP A 545 17.75 8.75 28.58
N ASP A 546 18.10 7.54 29.05
CA ASP A 546 17.65 6.85 30.27
C ASP A 546 16.19 6.35 30.37
N ASP A 547 16.01 5.03 30.13
CA ASP A 547 15.57 4.09 31.18
C ASP A 547 15.71 2.63 30.70
N ASP A 548 16.56 1.86 31.39
CA ASP A 548 16.71 0.40 31.26
C ASP A 548 15.46 -0.33 31.82
N GLU A 549 14.28 -0.15 31.23
CA GLU A 549 13.21 -1.14 31.38
C GLU A 549 13.48 -2.28 30.39
N GLU A 550 13.60 -3.53 30.88
CA GLU A 550 13.60 -4.73 30.04
C GLU A 550 12.32 -4.72 29.19
N ASP A 551 12.41 -4.16 27.99
CA ASP A 551 11.27 -3.84 27.15
C ASP A 551 10.78 -5.14 26.51
N HIS A 552 9.94 -5.89 27.24
CA HIS A 552 9.35 -7.13 26.76
C HIS A 552 8.71 -6.89 25.39
N VAL A 553 9.10 -7.67 24.38
CA VAL A 553 8.66 -7.48 23.00
C VAL A 553 7.13 -7.65 22.91
N LYS A 554 6.40 -6.55 22.73
CA LYS A 554 4.94 -6.57 22.59
C LYS A 554 4.52 -7.04 21.20
N VAL A 555 3.65 -8.05 21.14
CA VAL A 555 3.15 -8.65 19.91
C VAL A 555 1.64 -8.48 19.77
N PRO A 556 1.14 -8.14 18.56
CA PRO A 556 -0.30 -8.01 18.34
C PRO A 556 -1.01 -9.36 18.35
N TYR A 557 -2.20 -9.38 18.93
CA TYR A 557 -3.02 -10.58 19.07
C TYR A 557 -4.52 -10.25 19.04
N ALA A 558 -5.33 -11.28 18.79
CA ALA A 558 -6.78 -11.22 18.71
C ALA A 558 -7.41 -12.12 19.81
N PRO A 559 -7.48 -11.64 21.06
CA PRO A 559 -7.94 -12.44 22.21
C PRO A 559 -9.41 -12.81 22.19
N TYR A 560 -10.22 -12.09 21.41
CA TYR A 560 -11.68 -12.09 21.55
C TYR A 560 -12.38 -12.90 20.45
N GLY A 561 -11.71 -13.91 19.90
CA GLY A 561 -12.25 -14.78 18.86
C GLY A 561 -12.37 -14.15 17.46
N MET A 562 -12.22 -12.83 17.37
CA MET A 562 -12.20 -12.05 16.15
C MET A 562 -11.15 -10.93 16.22
N ILE A 563 -10.64 -10.47 15.08
CA ILE A 563 -9.77 -9.29 15.00
C ILE A 563 -10.60 -8.04 15.27
N PHE A 564 -10.36 -7.45 16.44
CA PHE A 564 -10.87 -6.16 16.85
C PHE A 564 -9.73 -5.14 16.94
N LEU A 565 -10.02 -3.90 16.54
CA LEU A 565 -9.14 -2.76 16.72
C LEU A 565 -9.07 -2.37 18.20
N ARG A 566 -8.01 -1.63 18.56
CA ARG A 566 -7.98 -0.87 19.82
C ARG A 566 -9.11 0.16 19.84
N ARG A 567 -9.34 0.77 21.01
CA ARG A 567 -10.47 1.71 21.20
C ARG A 567 -10.43 2.87 20.21
N LEU A 568 -11.59 3.22 19.69
CA LEU A 568 -11.81 4.33 18.77
C LEU A 568 -12.28 5.58 19.55
N LYS A 569 -12.18 6.73 18.89
CA LYS A 569 -12.81 8.00 19.28
C LYS A 569 -13.67 8.43 18.10
N LEU A 570 -14.99 8.43 18.30
CA LEU A 570 -16.01 8.54 17.25
C LEU A 570 -16.89 9.78 17.41
N ASP A 571 -16.99 10.29 18.64
CA ASP A 571 -17.70 11.51 19.03
C ASP A 571 -16.88 12.78 18.72
N VAL A 572 -16.24 12.82 17.55
CA VAL A 572 -15.36 13.89 17.07
C VAL A 572 -15.58 14.13 15.58
N ASP A 573 -15.16 15.31 15.09
CA ASP A 573 -15.34 15.71 13.68
C ASP A 573 -14.73 14.74 12.67
N VAL A 574 -13.64 14.06 13.04
CA VAL A 574 -12.99 13.03 12.23
C VAL A 574 -12.75 11.80 13.10
N PRO A 575 -13.45 10.67 12.84
CA PRO A 575 -13.19 9.43 13.54
C PRO A 575 -11.71 9.05 13.50
N ARG A 576 -11.18 8.66 14.66
CA ARG A 576 -9.76 8.30 14.80
C ARG A 576 -9.57 7.20 15.84
N MET A 577 -8.36 6.64 15.87
CA MET A 577 -7.93 5.86 17.02
C MET A 577 -7.87 6.76 18.27
N ARG A 578 -8.05 6.19 19.46
CA ARG A 578 -7.73 6.93 20.70
C ARG A 578 -6.27 7.38 20.69
N ALA A 579 -6.05 8.58 21.24
CA ALA A 579 -4.75 9.22 21.34
C ALA A 579 -3.78 8.43 22.24
N ASP A 580 -2.51 8.84 22.25
CA ASP A 580 -1.43 8.30 23.10
C ASP A 580 -1.12 6.82 22.88
N GLY A 581 -1.56 6.27 21.73
CA GLY A 581 -1.25 4.91 21.33
C GLY A 581 -0.11 4.85 20.31
N PRO A 582 0.51 3.66 20.14
CA PRO A 582 1.56 3.48 19.14
C PRO A 582 1.08 3.82 17.73
N PHE A 583 2.02 4.21 16.88
CA PHE A 583 1.80 4.45 15.46
C PHE A 583 2.70 3.54 14.62
N MET A 584 2.43 3.51 13.32
CA MET A 584 3.19 2.69 12.38
C MET A 584 4.46 3.41 11.92
N ASN A 585 5.54 2.65 11.67
CA ASN A 585 6.82 3.22 11.29
C ASN A 585 6.81 3.84 9.87
N SER A 586 7.85 4.62 9.56
CA SER A 586 7.94 5.37 8.29
C SER A 586 7.87 4.48 7.03
N LYS A 587 8.44 3.27 7.09
CA LYS A 587 8.38 2.26 6.01
C LYS A 587 6.94 1.79 5.79
N ALA A 588 6.18 1.56 6.86
CA ALA A 588 4.77 1.20 6.79
C ALA A 588 3.89 2.34 6.25
N VAL A 589 4.14 3.59 6.66
CA VAL A 589 3.49 4.78 6.07
C VAL A 589 3.69 4.81 4.56
N LYS A 590 4.94 4.69 4.12
CA LYS A 590 5.26 4.69 2.70
C LYS A 590 4.63 3.53 1.95
N TYR A 591 4.52 2.35 2.56
CA TYR A 591 3.86 1.19 1.96
C TYR A 591 2.36 1.41 1.75
N PHE A 592 1.64 1.84 2.79
CA PHE A 592 0.18 2.00 2.71
C PHE A 592 -0.23 3.22 1.88
N PHE A 593 0.45 4.35 2.07
CA PHE A 593 0.06 5.62 1.44
C PHE A 593 0.83 5.93 0.15
N SER A 594 1.86 5.14 -0.19
CA SER A 594 2.82 5.44 -1.27
C SER A 594 3.53 6.80 -1.11
N GLN A 595 3.51 7.36 0.10
CA GLN A 595 3.96 8.72 0.44
C GLN A 595 4.44 8.76 1.90
N SER A 596 5.27 9.73 2.25
CA SER A 596 5.68 10.06 3.63
C SER A 596 4.60 10.88 4.36
N LEU A 597 4.63 10.91 5.70
CA LEU A 597 3.68 11.72 6.50
C LEU A 597 3.65 13.20 6.08
N PRO A 598 4.78 13.90 5.87
CA PRO A 598 4.76 15.29 5.41
C PRO A 598 4.11 15.45 4.03
N GLU A 599 4.34 14.51 3.11
CA GLU A 599 3.72 14.53 1.77
C GLU A 599 2.21 14.29 1.84
N ILE A 600 1.74 13.41 2.73
CA ILE A 600 0.31 13.17 2.98
C ILE A 600 -0.34 14.43 3.54
N ARG A 601 0.23 15.03 4.58
CA ARG A 601 -0.25 16.27 5.19
C ARG A 601 -0.32 17.41 4.17
N LEU A 602 0.69 17.53 3.31
CA LEU A 602 0.69 18.53 2.24
C LEU A 602 -0.41 18.25 1.21
N LYS A 603 -0.58 16.99 0.77
CA LYS A 603 -1.52 16.62 -0.29
C LYS A 603 -2.99 16.68 0.15
N TYR A 604 -3.28 16.20 1.35
CA TYR A 604 -4.64 16.01 1.85
C TYR A 604 -5.04 17.00 2.94
N GLY A 605 -4.08 17.57 3.67
CA GLY A 605 -4.33 18.56 4.72
C GLY A 605 -4.37 20.00 4.20
N SER A 606 -3.73 20.29 3.07
CA SER A 606 -3.81 21.62 2.47
C SER A 606 -5.08 21.76 1.62
N THR A 607 -5.82 22.84 1.86
CA THR A 607 -7.03 23.22 1.08
C THR A 607 -6.69 23.77 -0.31
N ALA A 608 -5.39 23.91 -0.62
CA ALA A 608 -4.90 24.23 -1.96
C ALA A 608 -4.49 22.94 -2.69
N ILE A 609 -5.02 22.75 -3.91
CA ILE A 609 -4.65 21.61 -4.76
C ILE A 609 -3.18 21.73 -5.16
N VAL A 610 -2.30 20.92 -4.55
CA VAL A 610 -0.89 20.80 -4.93
C VAL A 610 -0.77 19.88 -6.16
N PRO A 611 -0.22 20.35 -7.30
CA PRO A 611 -0.02 19.50 -8.48
C PRO A 611 0.93 18.34 -8.20
N ARG A 612 0.69 17.20 -8.87
CA ARG A 612 1.42 15.94 -8.70
C ARG A 612 2.93 16.08 -8.93
N GLU A 613 3.36 17.03 -9.78
CA GLU A 613 4.78 17.25 -10.10
C GLU A 613 5.59 17.91 -8.97
N VAL A 614 4.94 18.47 -7.94
CA VAL A 614 5.60 19.06 -6.77
C VAL A 614 6.07 17.98 -5.79
N ILE A 615 5.32 16.88 -5.70
CA ILE A 615 5.58 15.74 -4.81
C ILE A 615 6.80 14.96 -5.33
N ASP A 616 6.94 14.79 -6.66
CA ASP A 616 8.05 14.05 -7.24
C ASP A 616 9.43 14.74 -7.12
N ARG A 617 9.47 16.05 -6.82
CA ARG A 617 10.72 16.83 -6.70
C ARG A 617 11.25 16.95 -5.27
N THR A 618 10.55 16.42 -4.26
CA THR A 618 11.00 16.48 -2.86
C THR A 618 12.03 15.41 -2.48
N ARG A 619 12.54 14.66 -3.47
CA ARG A 619 13.70 13.78 -3.29
C ARG A 619 14.96 14.61 -3.08
N THR A 620 15.46 14.57 -1.85
CA THR A 620 16.85 14.88 -1.45
C THR A 620 17.31 16.32 -1.68
N VAL A 621 17.10 17.18 -0.68
CA VAL A 621 18.16 18.10 -0.22
C VAL A 621 18.13 18.10 1.32
N THR A 622 19.21 17.57 1.90
CA THR A 622 19.59 17.58 3.31
C THR A 622 19.63 19.00 3.89
N ASN A 623 19.14 19.13 5.13
CA ASN A 623 19.49 20.14 6.15
C ASN A 623 19.54 21.61 5.68
N LYS A 624 18.40 22.30 5.85
CA LYS A 624 18.24 23.73 6.25
C LYS A 624 16.82 24.22 5.89
N VAL A 625 15.79 23.73 6.57
CA VAL A 625 14.44 24.35 6.48
C VAL A 625 14.16 25.09 7.78
N HIS A 626 14.85 26.21 8.02
CA HIS A 626 14.43 27.11 9.10
C HIS A 626 13.08 27.73 8.72
N ARG A 627 12.02 27.28 9.41
CA ARG A 627 10.71 27.96 9.44
C ARG A 627 10.90 29.35 10.05
N THR A 628 10.06 30.30 9.69
CA THR A 628 10.00 31.57 10.42
C THR A 628 9.41 31.35 11.80
N MET A 629 9.89 32.09 12.80
CA MET A 629 9.32 32.06 14.15
C MET A 629 7.92 32.68 14.12
N MET A 630 7.04 32.17 15.00
CA MET A 630 5.70 32.70 15.14
C MET A 630 5.74 34.06 15.84
N TYR A 631 4.88 34.97 15.40
CA TYR A 631 4.65 36.23 16.07
C TYR A 631 3.88 35.97 17.35
N HIS A 632 4.48 36.31 18.49
CA HIS A 632 3.81 36.36 19.77
C HIS A 632 3.60 37.83 20.15
N PRO A 633 2.36 38.31 20.30
CA PRO A 633 2.12 39.64 20.86
C PRO A 633 2.64 39.68 22.30
N ASP A 634 3.23 40.81 22.71
CA ASP A 634 3.64 41.01 24.09
C ASP A 634 2.39 41.02 24.99
N PRO A 635 2.26 40.13 25.98
CA PRO A 635 1.08 40.06 26.84
C PRO A 635 0.89 41.31 27.71
N SER A 636 1.89 42.18 27.82
CA SER A 636 1.82 43.44 28.57
C SER A 636 1.28 44.63 27.77
N ASP A 637 1.17 44.52 26.44
CA ASP A 637 0.63 45.57 25.56
C ASP A 637 -0.83 45.27 25.14
N PRO A 638 -1.76 46.23 25.26
CA PRO A 638 -3.11 46.05 24.73
C PRO A 638 -3.05 45.90 23.19
N PRO A 639 -3.77 44.94 22.59
CA PRO A 639 -3.66 44.67 21.16
C PRO A 639 -4.17 45.87 20.35
N GLU A 640 -3.26 46.54 19.64
CA GLU A 640 -3.63 47.57 18.67
C GLU A 640 -4.33 46.90 17.47
N LEU A 641 -5.65 46.96 17.44
CA LEU A 641 -6.43 46.36 16.35
C LEU A 641 -6.25 47.17 15.07
N LEU A 642 -5.61 46.56 14.07
CA LEU A 642 -5.39 47.19 12.75
C LEU A 642 -6.61 47.12 11.82
N PHE A 643 -7.60 46.32 12.20
CA PHE A 643 -8.76 45.97 11.39
C PHE A 643 -10.05 46.15 12.20
N ASP A 644 -11.15 46.35 11.47
CA ASP A 644 -12.50 46.59 12.00
C ASP A 644 -13.53 45.85 11.14
N LEU A 645 -13.39 44.53 11.08
CA LEU A 645 -14.23 43.60 10.34
C LEU A 645 -15.29 42.98 11.26
N ALA A 646 -14.99 42.79 12.56
CA ALA A 646 -15.95 42.23 13.51
C ALA A 646 -17.16 43.16 13.68
N ALA A 647 -16.94 44.48 13.76
CA ALA A 647 -18.03 45.45 13.86
C ALA A 647 -18.92 45.50 12.59
N ARG A 648 -18.43 44.95 11.47
CA ARG A 648 -19.16 44.84 10.20
C ARG A 648 -19.87 43.51 10.02
N GLY A 649 -19.86 42.66 11.06
CA GLY A 649 -20.55 41.38 11.06
C GLY A 649 -19.74 40.20 10.50
N HIS A 650 -18.47 40.41 10.14
CA HIS A 650 -17.62 39.31 9.66
C HIS A 650 -17.04 38.51 10.82
N GLN A 651 -16.98 37.18 10.67
CA GLN A 651 -16.40 36.28 11.65
C GLN A 651 -15.61 35.19 10.93
N LEU A 652 -14.47 34.80 11.50
CA LEU A 652 -13.82 33.57 11.09
C LEU A 652 -14.46 32.41 11.84
N PRO A 653 -14.70 31.26 11.19
CA PRO A 653 -15.15 30.09 11.91
C PRO A 653 -14.12 29.74 13.01
N PRO A 654 -14.59 29.16 14.13
CA PRO A 654 -13.68 28.59 15.11
C PRO A 654 -12.77 27.57 14.39
N PRO A 655 -11.49 27.46 14.79
CA PRO A 655 -10.65 26.40 14.27
C PRO A 655 -11.35 25.05 14.50
N ALA A 656 -11.18 24.11 13.58
CA ALA A 656 -11.61 22.74 13.84
C ALA A 656 -10.75 22.20 14.98
N VAL A 657 -11.33 22.08 16.17
CA VAL A 657 -10.68 21.57 17.37
C VAL A 657 -11.24 20.18 17.60
N ASP A 658 -10.36 19.19 17.53
CA ASP A 658 -10.64 17.87 18.09
C ASP A 658 -10.94 18.06 19.58
N ASP A 659 -12.04 17.50 20.10
CA ASP A 659 -12.48 17.73 21.48
C ASP A 659 -11.40 17.45 22.53
N GLY A 660 -10.36 16.70 22.15
CA GLY A 660 -9.12 16.52 22.90
C GLY A 660 -9.33 15.87 24.26
N SER A 661 -10.54 15.38 24.53
CA SER A 661 -10.93 14.86 25.85
C SER A 661 -10.13 13.64 26.27
N ASP A 662 -9.48 12.98 25.32
CA ASP A 662 -8.57 11.86 25.50
C ASP A 662 -7.08 12.19 25.25
N ARG A 663 -6.72 13.44 24.96
CA ARG A 663 -5.33 13.90 24.76
C ARG A 663 -4.79 14.55 26.04
N GLU A 664 -3.61 14.14 26.48
CA GLU A 664 -2.82 14.96 27.41
C GLU A 664 -2.25 16.15 26.61
N GLN A 665 -2.21 17.34 27.21
CA GLN A 665 -1.86 18.59 26.53
C GLN A 665 -0.35 18.61 26.22
N ASP A 666 0.10 17.84 25.23
CA ASP A 666 1.48 17.87 24.76
C ASP A 666 1.70 19.13 23.91
N SER A 667 2.58 19.99 24.42
CA SER A 667 2.79 21.38 24.03
C SER A 667 3.40 21.59 22.65
N ASP A 668 3.90 20.55 21.97
CA ASP A 668 4.90 20.76 20.92
C ASP A 668 4.31 20.84 19.49
N ASP A 669 3.09 20.32 19.28
CA ASP A 669 2.33 20.49 18.02
C ASP A 669 1.18 21.53 18.16
N ASP A 670 1.00 22.07 19.38
CA ASP A 670 -0.08 23.00 19.76
C ASP A 670 0.25 24.49 19.54
N ASP A 671 1.47 24.83 19.12
CA ASP A 671 1.89 26.23 18.89
C ASP A 671 1.08 26.98 17.81
N PHE A 672 0.31 26.28 16.96
CA PHE A 672 -0.60 26.92 16.00
C PHE A 672 -1.99 27.22 16.59
N ARG A 673 -2.30 26.78 17.81
CA ARG A 673 -3.67 26.72 18.32
C ARG A 673 -4.18 28.00 18.99
N ASP A 674 -3.32 28.93 19.40
CA ASP A 674 -3.80 30.16 20.04
C ASP A 674 -3.52 31.43 19.24
N THR A 675 -4.55 31.87 18.53
CA THR A 675 -4.87 33.30 18.53
C THR A 675 -6.29 33.45 19.03
N GLU A 676 -6.48 33.33 20.34
CA GLU A 676 -7.70 33.77 21.01
C GLU A 676 -8.04 35.19 20.54
N GLY A 677 -9.30 35.40 20.15
CA GLY A 677 -9.78 36.71 19.71
C GLY A 677 -10.69 36.68 18.49
N ASN A 678 -11.34 37.81 18.24
CA ASN A 678 -12.20 38.00 17.08
C ASN A 678 -11.39 38.10 15.77
N ILE A 679 -12.09 38.22 14.63
CA ILE A 679 -11.45 38.33 13.31
C ILE A 679 -10.41 39.46 13.22
N ASP A 680 -10.56 40.54 13.99
CA ASP A 680 -9.66 41.69 13.94
C ASP A 680 -8.34 41.44 14.65
N VAL A 681 -8.36 40.75 15.80
CA VAL A 681 -7.14 40.28 16.48
C VAL A 681 -6.37 39.33 15.57
N ARG A 682 -7.08 38.36 14.98
CA ARG A 682 -6.49 37.37 14.07
C ARG A 682 -5.87 38.04 12.84
N MET A 683 -6.60 38.93 12.17
CA MET A 683 -6.08 39.67 11.02
C MET A 683 -4.89 40.56 11.37
N THR A 684 -4.88 41.17 12.56
CA THR A 684 -3.75 41.96 13.07
C THR A 684 -2.50 41.10 13.22
N ASN A 685 -2.62 39.94 13.87
CA ASN A 685 -1.52 38.99 14.04
C ASN A 685 -1.04 38.43 12.69
N LEU A 686 -1.96 38.16 11.75
CA LEU A 686 -1.62 37.77 10.39
C LEU A 686 -0.79 38.84 9.68
N TRP A 687 -1.13 40.12 9.86
CA TRP A 687 -0.39 41.24 9.28
C TRP A 687 1.02 41.34 9.86
N HIS A 688 1.17 41.23 11.18
CA HIS A 688 2.50 41.23 11.82
C HIS A 688 3.34 40.02 11.37
N GLN A 689 2.75 38.82 11.36
CA GLN A 689 3.41 37.62 10.85
C GLN A 689 3.81 37.78 9.37
N PHE A 690 2.95 38.40 8.56
CA PHE A 690 3.25 38.68 7.16
C PHE A 690 4.54 39.49 7.05
N ILE A 691 4.64 40.63 7.75
CA ILE A 691 5.83 41.50 7.75
C ILE A 691 7.09 40.74 8.19
N LEU A 692 7.00 39.97 9.28
CA LEU A 692 8.10 39.16 9.78
C LEU A 692 8.56 38.11 8.77
N ASP A 693 7.61 37.41 8.15
CA ASP A 693 7.90 36.34 7.20
C ASP A 693 8.55 36.88 5.94
N ILE A 694 8.02 37.96 5.35
CA ILE A 694 8.59 38.54 4.14
C ILE A 694 9.98 39.12 4.39
N THR A 695 10.23 39.68 5.59
CA THR A 695 11.55 40.20 6.00
C THR A 695 12.56 39.08 6.19
N ASN A 696 12.20 38.04 6.96
CA ASN A 696 13.08 36.91 7.26
C ASN A 696 13.39 36.04 6.03
N LYS A 697 12.45 35.97 5.08
CA LYS A 697 12.63 35.22 3.81
C LYS A 697 13.28 36.04 2.70
N SER A 698 13.78 37.24 3.00
CA SER A 698 14.57 38.04 2.06
C SER A 698 15.84 37.27 1.61
N PRO A 699 16.20 37.33 0.32
CA PRO A 699 17.29 36.53 -0.23
C PRO A 699 18.67 36.94 0.32
N ASN A 700 19.62 36.01 0.24
CA ASN A 700 21.04 36.27 0.49
C ASN A 700 21.82 36.37 -0.82
N GLN A 701 23.00 36.99 -0.77
CA GLN A 701 23.92 37.03 -1.91
C GLN A 701 24.41 35.62 -2.25
N SER A 702 24.83 35.39 -3.50
CA SER A 702 25.34 34.08 -3.93
C SER A 702 26.64 33.70 -3.22
N GLY A 703 26.69 32.51 -2.62
CA GLY A 703 27.84 31.98 -1.86
C GLY A 703 27.46 31.57 -0.44
N ALA A 704 28.03 30.47 0.08
CA ALA A 704 27.64 29.91 1.38
C ALA A 704 27.93 30.83 2.59
N THR A 705 28.85 31.78 2.41
CA THR A 705 29.31 32.75 3.43
C THR A 705 28.91 34.19 3.11
N SER A 706 28.16 34.41 2.03
CA SER A 706 27.85 35.76 1.56
C SER A 706 26.76 36.41 2.43
N PRO A 707 26.88 37.71 2.77
CA PRO A 707 25.93 38.38 3.63
C PRO A 707 24.56 38.51 2.97
N SER A 708 23.54 38.72 3.79
CA SER A 708 22.18 38.96 3.33
C SER A 708 22.06 40.26 2.53
N TYR A 709 21.10 40.35 1.62
CA TYR A 709 20.81 41.61 0.92
C TYR A 709 20.21 42.68 1.85
N LEU A 710 19.67 42.32 3.01
CA LEU A 710 19.24 43.27 4.03
C LEU A 710 20.42 43.69 4.92
N LYS A 711 20.47 44.97 5.29
CA LYS A 711 21.39 45.51 6.32
C LYS A 711 20.98 45.07 7.74
N LEU A 712 19.70 44.80 7.95
CA LEU A 712 19.13 44.34 9.23
C LEU A 712 19.84 43.07 9.75
N SER A 713 20.26 43.12 11.01
CA SER A 713 20.75 42.00 11.80
C SER A 713 19.67 40.93 12.03
N ARG A 714 20.04 39.78 12.57
CA ARG A 714 19.07 38.71 12.87
C ARG A 714 18.03 39.15 13.90
N SER A 715 18.42 39.95 14.91
CA SER A 715 17.53 40.49 15.94
C SER A 715 16.55 41.52 15.38
N GLU A 716 17.03 42.44 14.53
CA GLU A 716 16.17 43.45 13.91
C GLU A 716 15.14 42.85 12.95
N ARG A 717 15.42 41.67 12.36
CA ARG A 717 14.46 40.95 11.51
C ARG A 717 13.38 40.22 12.31
N THR A 718 13.66 39.86 13.56
CA THR A 718 12.67 39.23 14.45
C THR A 718 11.73 40.24 15.08
N GLU A 719 12.08 41.52 15.03
CA GLU A 719 11.28 42.66 15.51
C GLU A 719 10.72 43.51 14.35
N ALA A 720 10.68 42.96 13.13
CA ALA A 720 10.32 43.72 11.94
C ALA A 720 8.86 44.20 11.97
N THR A 721 8.65 45.50 11.77
CA THR A 721 7.34 46.16 11.68
C THR A 721 7.10 46.74 10.28
N ASP A 722 5.86 47.18 10.01
CA ASP A 722 5.51 47.76 8.70
C ASP A 722 6.25 49.09 8.41
N ALA A 723 6.89 49.70 9.42
CA ALA A 723 7.77 50.86 9.29
C ALA A 723 8.91 50.62 8.28
N ILE A 724 9.48 49.40 8.24
CA ILE A 724 10.51 49.00 7.27
C ILE A 724 9.98 49.17 5.83
N TYR A 725 8.73 48.80 5.59
CA TYR A 725 8.10 48.85 4.27
C TYR A 725 7.53 50.22 3.93
N ARG A 726 7.38 51.12 4.92
CA ARG A 726 7.05 52.53 4.74
C ARG A 726 8.28 53.40 4.49
N ASN A 727 9.46 52.98 4.94
CA ASN A 727 10.69 53.73 4.72
C ASN A 727 11.07 53.75 3.23
N ASN A 728 11.15 54.95 2.65
CA ASN A 728 11.51 55.18 1.24
C ASN A 728 13.03 55.35 1.04
N LYS A 729 13.81 55.46 2.11
CA LYS A 729 15.27 55.45 2.12
C LYS A 729 15.76 54.01 2.15
N LEU A 730 15.92 53.42 0.98
CA LEU A 730 16.21 51.99 0.85
C LEU A 730 17.65 51.63 1.25
N SER A 731 18.54 52.62 1.31
CA SER A 731 19.92 52.44 1.81
C SER A 731 19.97 52.06 3.30
N ASP A 732 18.90 52.31 4.07
CA ASP A 732 18.80 51.88 5.47
C ASP A 732 18.46 50.39 5.58
N ILE A 733 17.86 49.82 4.53
CA ILE A 733 17.25 48.48 4.56
C ILE A 733 18.07 47.49 3.76
N PHE A 734 18.54 47.88 2.58
CA PHE A 734 19.20 47.00 1.62
C PHE A 734 20.67 47.38 1.45
N ARG A 735 21.52 46.35 1.28
CA ARG A 735 22.88 46.48 0.74
C ARG A 735 22.87 46.64 -0.77
N ALA A 736 21.93 45.97 -1.44
CA ALA A 736 21.63 46.15 -2.85
C ALA A 736 20.22 45.65 -3.16
N CYS A 737 19.50 46.36 -4.03
CA CYS A 737 18.20 45.95 -4.54
C CYS A 737 17.99 46.43 -5.98
N THR A 738 16.96 45.93 -6.65
CA THR A 738 16.48 46.47 -7.91
C THR A 738 15.05 46.92 -7.73
N TYR A 739 14.74 48.17 -8.06
CA TYR A 739 13.42 48.74 -7.88
C TYR A 739 12.77 49.10 -9.22
N LYS A 740 11.45 49.10 -9.23
CA LYS A 740 10.64 49.67 -10.30
C LYS A 740 9.51 50.48 -9.69
N ILE A 741 9.21 51.64 -10.26
CA ILE A 741 7.96 52.34 -9.93
C ILE A 741 6.81 51.52 -10.53
N GLY A 742 6.14 50.75 -9.67
CA GLY A 742 5.16 49.77 -10.09
C GLY A 742 3.89 50.42 -10.60
N THR A 743 3.37 49.96 -11.73
CA THR A 743 2.03 50.34 -12.20
C THR A 743 0.94 49.76 -11.29
N ARG A 744 -0.29 50.29 -11.38
CA ARG A 744 -1.44 49.74 -10.64
C ARG A 744 -1.62 48.24 -10.88
N GLN A 745 -1.42 47.77 -12.12
CA GLN A 745 -1.54 46.35 -12.46
C GLN A 745 -0.45 45.48 -11.84
N GLU A 746 0.77 46.00 -11.71
CA GLU A 746 1.89 45.26 -11.11
C GLU A 746 1.76 45.15 -9.60
N TRP A 747 1.32 46.22 -8.93
CA TRP A 747 0.96 46.18 -7.52
C TRP A 747 -0.21 45.23 -7.26
N GLU A 748 -1.21 45.22 -8.13
CA GLU A 748 -2.33 44.27 -8.05
C GLU A 748 -1.87 42.82 -8.21
N ARG A 749 -0.98 42.55 -9.16
CA ARG A 749 -0.40 41.22 -9.38
C ARG A 749 0.40 40.74 -8.17
N ALA A 750 1.25 41.62 -7.62
CA ALA A 750 2.04 41.31 -6.44
C ALA A 750 1.12 41.03 -5.24
N PHE A 751 0.11 41.88 -5.01
CA PHE A 751 -0.90 41.65 -3.97
C PHE A 751 -1.62 40.31 -4.15
N ASN A 752 -2.08 39.98 -5.36
CA ASN A 752 -2.74 38.71 -5.66
C ASN A 752 -1.82 37.48 -5.55
N SER A 753 -0.51 37.70 -5.41
CA SER A 753 0.47 36.64 -5.16
C SER A 753 0.79 36.52 -3.67
N LEU A 754 0.87 37.64 -2.93
CA LEU A 754 1.06 37.70 -1.48
C LEU A 754 -0.19 37.28 -0.70
N PHE A 755 -1.36 37.66 -1.18
CA PHE A 755 -2.66 37.27 -0.65
C PHE A 755 -3.50 36.80 -1.83
N PRO A 756 -3.59 35.50 -2.12
CA PRO A 756 -4.36 34.96 -3.24
C PRO A 756 -5.87 34.94 -2.95
N PRO A 757 -6.72 35.13 -3.98
CA PRO A 757 -8.16 34.91 -3.84
C PRO A 757 -8.44 33.42 -3.60
N ARG A 758 -9.62 33.14 -3.04
CA ARG A 758 -10.08 31.77 -2.77
C ARG A 758 -10.01 30.90 -4.03
N GLY A 759 -9.53 29.67 -3.88
CA GLY A 759 -9.48 28.69 -4.98
C GLY A 759 -8.38 28.89 -6.04
N LYS A 760 -7.49 29.89 -5.89
CA LYS A 760 -6.37 30.09 -6.83
C LYS A 760 -5.37 28.93 -6.76
N LYS A 761 -5.11 28.30 -7.90
CA LYS A 761 -4.13 27.22 -8.05
C LYS A 761 -2.72 27.79 -8.25
N PHE A 762 -1.73 27.24 -7.55
CA PHE A 762 -0.31 27.62 -7.70
C PHE A 762 0.42 26.68 -8.65
N ALA A 763 1.40 27.24 -9.38
CA ALA A 763 2.24 26.47 -10.28
C ALA A 763 3.24 25.60 -9.49
N PRO A 764 3.65 24.45 -10.03
CA PRO A 764 4.69 23.63 -9.41
C PRO A 764 6.00 24.41 -9.22
N GLY A 765 6.65 24.26 -8.06
CA GLY A 765 7.95 24.89 -7.77
C GLY A 765 7.88 26.25 -7.06
N THR A 766 6.78 26.56 -6.37
CA THR A 766 6.64 27.76 -5.55
C THR A 766 7.74 27.86 -4.48
N GLN A 767 8.60 28.88 -4.58
CA GLN A 767 9.68 29.18 -3.65
C GLN A 767 9.19 30.13 -2.53
N ASN A 768 9.73 29.93 -1.32
CA ASN A 768 9.56 30.75 -0.11
C ASN A 768 8.16 30.73 0.55
N TYR A 769 7.05 30.74 -0.21
CA TYR A 769 5.70 30.82 0.39
C TYR A 769 5.35 29.67 1.34
N PRO A 770 5.60 28.38 1.02
CA PRO A 770 5.27 27.28 1.93
C PRO A 770 6.03 27.33 3.27
N GLN A 771 7.11 28.11 3.34
CA GLN A 771 7.91 28.29 4.55
C GLN A 771 7.46 29.47 5.42
N CYS A 772 6.49 30.28 4.95
CA CYS A 772 5.93 31.41 5.69
C CYS A 772 4.72 30.94 6.51
N ILE A 773 4.64 31.37 7.77
CA ILE A 773 3.49 31.11 8.67
C ILE A 773 2.26 31.88 8.19
N TYR A 774 2.38 33.17 7.85
CA TYR A 774 1.23 34.00 7.41
C TYR A 774 0.51 33.36 6.22
N TRP A 775 1.28 32.75 5.32
CA TRP A 775 0.77 32.12 4.12
C TRP A 775 -0.12 30.91 4.42
N ARG A 776 0.28 30.11 5.41
CA ARG A 776 -0.51 28.95 5.85
C ARG A 776 -1.79 29.40 6.54
N LEU A 777 -1.69 30.34 7.48
CA LEU A 777 -2.84 30.93 8.15
C LEU A 777 -3.84 31.54 7.16
N TRP A 778 -3.35 32.30 6.17
CA TRP A 778 -4.20 32.88 5.12
C TRP A 778 -4.97 31.81 4.32
N ASN A 779 -4.30 30.74 3.90
CA ASN A 779 -4.95 29.68 3.12
C ASN A 779 -5.96 28.89 3.97
N ASP A 780 -5.67 28.66 5.25
CA ASP A 780 -6.58 27.98 6.17
C ASP A 780 -7.86 28.80 6.40
N TRP A 781 -7.71 30.11 6.63
CA TRP A 781 -8.84 31.01 6.87
C TRP A 781 -9.68 31.20 5.60
N THR A 782 -9.05 31.36 4.43
CA THR A 782 -9.78 31.54 3.17
C THR A 782 -10.48 30.29 2.67
N ALA A 783 -10.08 29.11 3.14
CA ALA A 783 -10.77 27.86 2.81
C ALA A 783 -12.04 27.66 3.63
N THR A 784 -12.05 28.12 4.89
CA THR A 784 -13.10 27.87 5.88
C THR A 784 -14.11 29.01 5.99
N ALA A 785 -13.69 30.27 5.80
CA ALA A 785 -14.60 31.42 5.82
C ALA A 785 -15.52 31.47 4.60
N ASP A 786 -16.64 32.18 4.72
CA ASP A 786 -17.53 32.49 3.61
C ASP A 786 -16.87 33.47 2.61
N GLU A 787 -17.38 33.50 1.37
CA GLU A 787 -16.79 34.30 0.29
C GLU A 787 -16.80 35.81 0.59
N GLU A 788 -17.84 36.30 1.26
CA GLU A 788 -17.99 37.72 1.61
C GLU A 788 -16.94 38.14 2.65
N THR A 789 -16.75 37.32 3.69
CA THR A 789 -15.71 37.52 4.71
C THR A 789 -14.31 37.47 4.10
N VAL A 790 -14.02 36.53 3.20
CA VAL A 790 -12.72 36.49 2.51
C VAL A 790 -12.48 37.77 1.70
N ASP A 791 -13.46 38.23 0.94
CA ASP A 791 -13.33 39.45 0.16
C ASP A 791 -13.15 40.70 1.03
N ALA A 792 -13.83 40.76 2.18
CA ALA A 792 -13.66 41.82 3.17
C ALA A 792 -12.24 41.83 3.77
N MET A 793 -11.73 40.66 4.16
CA MET A 793 -10.34 40.50 4.65
C MET A 793 -9.33 40.95 3.59
N ARG A 794 -9.50 40.50 2.34
CA ARG A 794 -8.64 40.90 1.21
C ARG A 794 -8.65 42.41 1.02
N LYS A 795 -9.83 43.02 1.01
CA LYS A 795 -9.99 44.47 0.82
C LYS A 795 -9.31 45.25 1.95
N ALA A 796 -9.40 44.76 3.19
CA ALA A 796 -8.76 45.36 4.34
C ALA A 796 -7.22 45.26 4.28
N LEU A 797 -6.68 44.07 3.97
CA LEU A 797 -5.24 43.87 3.76
C LEU A 797 -4.72 44.72 2.60
N LYS A 798 -5.47 44.80 1.50
CA LYS A 798 -5.11 45.64 0.35
C LYS A 798 -5.01 47.11 0.72
N LYS A 799 -5.88 47.59 1.61
CA LYS A 799 -5.79 48.96 2.15
C LYS A 799 -4.49 49.14 2.94
N LYS A 800 -4.13 48.20 3.83
CA LYS A 800 -2.85 48.26 4.57
C LYS A 800 -1.63 48.17 3.65
N VAL A 801 -1.62 47.26 2.68
CA VAL A 801 -0.56 47.19 1.64
C VAL A 801 -0.46 48.50 0.85
N SER A 802 -1.55 49.25 0.71
CA SER A 802 -1.52 50.55 0.02
C SER A 802 -0.80 51.65 0.78
N GLU A 803 -0.63 51.49 2.10
CA GLU A 803 0.12 52.41 2.98
C GLU A 803 1.64 52.20 2.87
N LEU A 804 2.09 51.07 2.30
CA LEU A 804 3.50 50.75 2.15
C LEU A 804 4.13 51.51 0.97
N SER A 805 5.37 51.97 1.16
CA SER A 805 6.15 52.66 0.14
C SER A 805 6.71 51.70 -0.90
N TRP A 806 7.02 50.48 -0.48
CA TRP A 806 7.52 49.41 -1.34
C TRP A 806 7.08 48.02 -0.87
N ILE A 807 7.07 47.05 -1.79
CA ILE A 807 6.83 45.61 -1.52
C ILE A 807 7.73 44.74 -2.42
N PRO A 808 7.94 43.46 -2.09
CA PRO A 808 8.58 42.51 -3.01
C PRO A 808 7.82 42.45 -4.35
N ASN A 809 8.55 42.33 -5.47
CA ASN A 809 7.94 42.02 -6.77
C ASN A 809 7.54 40.54 -6.83
N ALA A 810 6.50 40.19 -6.07
CA ALA A 810 6.05 38.83 -5.84
C ALA A 810 5.32 38.24 -7.07
N TYR A 811 5.57 36.95 -7.32
CA TYR A 811 4.92 36.15 -8.37
C TYR A 811 4.29 34.89 -7.76
N ALA A 812 3.50 34.17 -8.55
CA ALA A 812 2.85 32.93 -8.12
C ALA A 812 3.86 31.81 -7.77
N ASP A 813 5.07 31.84 -8.35
CA ASP A 813 6.11 30.83 -8.15
C ASP A 813 7.22 31.26 -7.18
N ARG A 814 7.28 32.52 -6.75
CA ARG A 814 8.32 33.01 -5.82
C ARG A 814 7.94 34.30 -5.11
N LEU A 815 8.25 34.38 -3.82
CA LEU A 815 8.03 35.57 -3.00
C LEU A 815 9.01 36.70 -3.35
N TRP A 816 10.29 36.35 -3.50
CA TRP A 816 11.37 37.27 -3.84
C TRP A 816 11.98 36.89 -5.19
N ASN A 817 11.88 37.78 -6.17
CA ASN A 817 12.55 37.58 -7.45
C ASN A 817 13.95 38.21 -7.43
N THR A 818 15.00 37.42 -7.67
CA THR A 818 16.39 37.89 -7.73
C THR A 818 17.00 37.83 -9.14
N SER A 819 16.20 37.40 -10.13
CA SER A 819 16.69 37.25 -11.51
C SER A 819 17.14 38.59 -12.08
N THR A 820 18.23 38.57 -12.84
CA THR A 820 18.65 39.73 -13.62
C THR A 820 17.54 40.07 -14.61
N PRO A 821 17.02 41.32 -14.62
CA PRO A 821 15.94 41.69 -15.53
C PRO A 821 16.34 41.44 -16.98
N LYS A 822 15.53 40.69 -17.74
CA LYS A 822 15.81 40.42 -19.17
C LYS A 822 15.84 41.69 -20.02
N ASN A 823 15.18 42.75 -19.56
CA ASN A 823 15.22 44.08 -20.14
C ASN A 823 15.91 45.03 -19.14
N PRO A 824 17.10 45.59 -19.47
CA PRO A 824 17.85 46.47 -18.56
C PRO A 824 17.11 47.77 -18.22
N TYR A 825 16.07 48.14 -18.98
CA TYR A 825 15.25 49.32 -18.71
C TYR A 825 14.04 49.05 -17.79
N SER A 826 13.84 47.80 -17.35
CA SER A 826 12.63 47.41 -16.59
C SER A 826 12.75 47.62 -15.08
N PHE A 827 13.96 47.60 -14.52
CA PHE A 827 14.25 47.83 -13.10
C PHE A 827 15.56 48.61 -12.96
N THR A 828 15.59 49.56 -12.04
CA THR A 828 16.78 50.36 -11.70
C THR A 828 17.46 49.72 -10.50
N ARG A 829 18.78 49.51 -10.59
CA ARG A 829 19.57 48.94 -9.48
C ARG A 829 20.05 50.01 -8.52
N LEU A 830 20.06 49.67 -7.23
CA LEU A 830 20.68 50.44 -6.17
C LEU A 830 21.69 49.55 -5.41
N PRO A 831 22.89 50.05 -5.05
CA PRO A 831 23.42 51.37 -5.39
C PRO A 831 23.60 51.56 -6.91
N PRO A 832 23.51 52.80 -7.43
CA PRO A 832 23.83 53.09 -8.82
C PRO A 832 25.23 52.58 -9.19
N GLY A 833 25.43 52.10 -10.43
CA GLY A 833 26.73 51.62 -10.90
C GLY A 833 27.11 50.18 -10.50
N THR A 834 26.37 49.54 -9.60
CA THR A 834 26.61 48.11 -9.25
C THR A 834 26.02 47.14 -10.29
N THR A 835 26.47 45.89 -10.33
CA THR A 835 25.96 44.83 -11.22
C THR A 835 25.64 43.53 -10.46
N GLY A 836 24.97 42.56 -11.10
CA GLY A 836 24.68 41.23 -10.53
C GLY A 836 23.21 40.99 -10.14
N ALA A 837 22.92 39.85 -9.52
CA ALA A 837 21.59 39.56 -8.97
C ALA A 837 21.30 40.46 -7.75
N ALA A 838 20.03 40.79 -7.52
CA ALA A 838 19.54 41.47 -6.30
C ALA A 838 18.01 41.31 -6.20
N PRO A 839 17.43 41.39 -4.99
CA PRO A 839 15.97 41.35 -4.83
C PRO A 839 15.27 42.46 -5.63
N GLN A 840 14.23 42.07 -6.36
CA GLN A 840 13.35 42.97 -7.08
C GLN A 840 12.20 43.43 -6.21
N ILE A 841 12.00 44.74 -6.14
CA ILE A 841 10.93 45.38 -5.37
C ILE A 841 10.12 46.34 -6.25
N LEU A 842 8.86 46.54 -5.89
CA LEU A 842 7.98 47.54 -6.46
C LEU A 842 7.88 48.70 -5.50
N CYS A 843 8.18 49.91 -5.97
CA CYS A 843 8.05 51.14 -5.20
C CYS A 843 6.88 51.98 -5.73
N ARG A 844 6.26 52.78 -4.85
CA ARG A 844 5.22 53.75 -5.26
C ARG A 844 5.81 55.03 -5.86
N ARG A 845 7.00 55.41 -5.40
CA ARG A 845 7.74 56.61 -5.80
C ARG A 845 9.21 56.23 -5.98
N ALA A 846 10.01 57.15 -6.52
CA ALA A 846 11.45 56.94 -6.57
C ALA A 846 12.00 56.82 -5.12
N PRO A 847 12.72 55.74 -4.79
CA PRO A 847 13.35 55.58 -3.49
C PRO A 847 14.57 56.50 -3.35
N GLN A 848 14.94 56.81 -2.12
CA GLN A 848 16.17 57.49 -1.77
C GLN A 848 17.27 56.46 -1.49
N TRP A 849 18.49 56.76 -1.91
CA TRP A 849 19.68 55.96 -1.65
C TRP A 849 20.83 56.91 -1.32
N GLU A 850 21.32 56.86 -0.09
CA GLU A 850 22.51 57.58 0.34
C GLU A 850 23.69 56.62 0.39
N GLU A 851 24.83 57.02 -0.19
CA GLU A 851 26.08 56.28 -0.02
C GLU A 851 26.61 56.57 1.39
N GLU A 852 26.90 55.53 2.17
CA GLU A 852 27.62 55.70 3.42
C GLU A 852 29.03 56.18 3.05
N GLU A 853 29.39 57.42 3.44
CA GLU A 853 30.80 57.82 3.46
C GLU A 853 31.50 56.86 4.43
N GLU A 854 32.37 55.99 3.92
CA GLU A 854 33.20 55.13 4.75
C GLU A 854 34.07 56.04 5.64
N GLU A 855 33.72 56.17 6.92
CA GLU A 855 34.66 56.62 7.94
C GLU A 855 35.79 55.59 7.96
N GLU A 856 36.98 55.97 7.48
CA GLU A 856 38.20 55.18 7.60
C GLU A 856 38.46 54.87 9.10
N SER A 857 38.20 53.62 9.52
CA SER A 857 38.75 53.02 10.73
C SER A 857 39.03 51.53 10.58
#